data_AF-A0A2P8I0U0-F1
#
_entry.id   AF-A0A2P8I0U0-F1
#
_cell.length_a   1.000
_cell.length_b   1.000
_cell.length_c   1.000
_cell.angle_alpha   90.00
_cell.angle_beta   90.00
_cell.angle_gamma   90.00
#
_symmetry.space_group_name_H-M   'P 1'
#
loop_
_entity.id
_entity.type
_entity.pdbx_description
1 polymer ?
#
loop_
_entity_poly.entity_id
_entity_poly.type
_entity_poly.pdbx_seq_one_letter_code
_entity_poly.pdbx_strand_id
1 'polypeptide(L)'
;MDSGEYLGELLGLVFEDSQDLQKFLVLEGIRVSSPPPGVGHTAFTRRVATDLIRRTAVDDRLFAALARRAPDLTGQIRHVANYYLGDVPTASTPERSTPPTDPPDFAARLRDVLSRSRVRTDEEVALDADHRPWTTAAAVLGAFRPGRLRPLEPTTTSARVTLAGLCRTRADGRWVLLDDVRSACLARLFHDGSLGAALDANADLPDTWRDKVRDLVFGSGIPDSAWESTDELAEYAAVCRCLEPVGIIDETVGITVEAVLERRALLDPLRALVGTHFRGRVRERGIVADFVAGRTPFTQLTVCGPGGVGKSSLLGSALLDLELRAMSAVPFAYLDFDRVRNDPHDGAGLLGQITRQVRLQYAATDDARLFAAVESASDRIDLVSASEILDVDLTAERELPELVGLFADQLGTLLEDVLTSESPVSLVLFLDTMEEVQLKGPGAVRDLADFLHLLHARVPGLRVVSSGRGDPPAFPGFAQPHVVLLGDLDDESAELVLADLGVTDRALRRTVVRRFGGNPLTLRLAADVVRKVGADAVDDVVGRADAVTGIAGEQVLGLLYDRVLAHIGDPEVRRVAHPGLAVRLVTVDVLRRVLAEPCGFDPEDAESLFERLRAEVGLFEADGPDVLRHRQDVRALMLRTMRDEPSRASTLARVHELAIKYYQGRDSVEDRAEEVYHWLMSGTDPRRLDRLWHPDLRRLLAPALGEPLPPAAARWLERRMGLGERGQAAWDQGDWEADAFLRATSWLSSGDADAALAVLAERPERLPGSALHAVEVRARLAAGDVDGADTALHDGIAATVDGDRATHADLAELAVEVRARQHDPSGVVRAARWAARVCDLLGDRTRAIGVLTDAIRWLRVLGEPAGDLGDQLAARFGELGRAEMVADPNLVRRVLHVAGPDEESVLHHAATEVGDRTEIDTGVFVADSYAVAKVLSQTSDDAAPALARLADEVGLRGRRQDLVELARQVVRTGRTGRAIAIGLDRAVGDVDMPRLVVDTLVRAPDVRKST
;
A
#
# COMPACT_ATOMS: atom_id res chain seq x y z
N MET A 1 -50.25 1.38 0.79
CA MET A 1 -49.64 1.89 2.03
C MET A 1 -49.22 0.68 2.81
N ASP A 2 -47.90 0.54 2.98
CA ASP A 2 -47.25 -0.73 3.30
C ASP A 2 -47.42 -1.05 4.78
N SER A 3 -47.68 -2.32 5.10
CA SER A 3 -48.11 -2.73 6.45
C SER A 3 -47.07 -2.48 7.55
N GLY A 4 -45.85 -2.00 7.26
CA GLY A 4 -44.80 -1.71 8.24
C GLY A 4 -44.43 -0.22 8.40
N GLU A 5 -45.11 0.68 7.70
CA GLU A 5 -44.73 2.10 7.65
C GLU A 5 -44.94 2.81 9.01
N TYR A 6 -46.12 2.65 9.62
CA TYR A 6 -46.42 3.22 10.96
C TYR A 6 -45.51 2.70 12.07
N LEU A 7 -45.12 1.42 12.02
CA LEU A 7 -44.20 0.86 13.01
C LEU A 7 -42.77 1.34 12.76
N GLY A 8 -42.35 1.46 11.50
CA GLY A 8 -41.04 2.00 11.15
C GLY A 8 -40.87 3.46 11.55
N GLU A 9 -41.92 4.28 11.40
CA GLU A 9 -41.94 5.67 11.88
C GLU A 9 -41.90 5.74 13.41
N LEU A 10 -42.67 4.92 14.11
CA LEU A 10 -42.64 4.87 15.57
C LEU A 10 -41.25 4.47 16.08
N LEU A 11 -40.61 3.46 15.46
CA LEU A 11 -39.26 3.06 15.83
C LEU A 11 -38.24 4.17 15.53
N GLY A 12 -38.40 4.94 14.45
CA GLY A 12 -37.56 6.10 14.18
C GLY A 12 -37.79 7.29 15.13
N LEU A 13 -38.93 7.35 15.81
CA LEU A 13 -39.22 8.34 16.84
C LEU A 13 -38.71 7.92 18.23
N VAL A 14 -38.71 6.62 18.53
CA VAL A 14 -38.25 6.07 19.82
C VAL A 14 -36.73 5.90 19.86
N PHE A 15 -36.09 5.70 18.71
CA PHE A 15 -34.65 5.44 18.62
C PHE A 15 -33.98 6.46 17.70
N GLU A 16 -32.88 7.06 18.16
CA GLU A 16 -32.14 8.08 17.41
C GLU A 16 -31.14 7.48 16.40
N ASP A 17 -30.69 6.24 16.64
CA ASP A 17 -29.77 5.53 15.76
C ASP A 17 -30.06 4.02 15.63
N SER A 18 -29.50 3.42 14.57
CA SER A 18 -29.77 2.02 14.19
C SER A 18 -29.17 1.01 15.15
N GLN A 19 -28.09 1.36 15.86
CA GLN A 19 -27.43 0.49 16.81
C GLN A 19 -28.20 0.42 18.13
N ASP A 20 -28.78 1.53 18.58
CA ASP A 20 -29.63 1.57 19.78
C ASP A 20 -30.93 0.77 19.60
N LEU A 21 -31.59 0.93 18.45
CA LEU A 21 -32.75 0.09 18.08
C LEU A 21 -32.40 -1.41 18.08
N GLN A 22 -31.23 -1.77 17.51
CA GLN A 22 -30.80 -3.16 17.44
C GLN A 22 -30.49 -3.72 18.85
N LYS A 23 -29.81 -2.94 19.70
CA LYS A 23 -29.53 -3.31 21.10
C LYS A 23 -30.82 -3.55 21.88
N PHE A 24 -31.79 -2.65 21.75
CA PHE A 24 -33.09 -2.78 22.40
C PHE A 24 -33.83 -4.06 21.99
N LEU A 25 -33.89 -4.35 20.69
CA LEU A 25 -34.58 -5.55 20.19
C LEU A 25 -33.90 -6.83 20.68
N VAL A 26 -32.56 -6.85 20.70
CA VAL A 26 -31.80 -8.00 21.24
C VAL A 26 -32.05 -8.19 22.73
N LEU A 27 -32.14 -7.12 23.52
CA LEU A 27 -32.45 -7.18 24.96
C LEU A 27 -33.86 -7.71 25.22
N GLU A 28 -34.83 -7.40 24.35
CA GLU A 28 -36.18 -7.97 24.42
C GLU A 28 -36.28 -9.39 23.82
N GLY A 29 -35.16 -9.96 23.37
CA GLY A 29 -35.06 -11.32 22.85
C GLY A 29 -35.41 -11.48 21.37
N ILE A 30 -35.51 -10.36 20.64
CA ILE A 30 -35.90 -10.31 19.23
C ILE A 30 -34.65 -10.18 18.35
N ARG A 31 -34.37 -11.20 17.53
CA ARG A 31 -33.21 -11.22 16.63
C ARG A 31 -33.52 -10.55 15.31
N VAL A 32 -32.79 -9.47 14.98
CA VAL A 32 -32.89 -8.77 13.69
C VAL A 32 -31.50 -8.65 13.06
N SER A 33 -31.44 -8.70 11.73
CA SER A 33 -30.21 -8.60 10.94
C SER A 33 -29.54 -7.24 11.12
N SER A 34 -28.20 -7.21 11.10
CA SER A 34 -27.43 -5.97 11.20
C SER A 34 -27.70 -5.01 10.01
N PRO A 35 -27.53 -3.69 10.21
CA PRO A 35 -27.62 -2.74 9.10
C PRO A 35 -26.52 -3.03 8.08
N PRO A 36 -26.82 -3.10 6.77
CA PRO A 36 -25.78 -3.11 5.74
C PRO A 36 -24.98 -1.80 5.79
N PRO A 37 -23.68 -1.80 5.50
CA PRO A 37 -22.89 -0.58 5.43
C PRO A 37 -23.51 0.39 4.39
N GLY A 38 -23.70 1.65 4.79
CA GLY A 38 -24.25 2.72 3.94
C GLY A 38 -25.78 2.91 4.00
N VAL A 39 -26.53 2.13 4.78
CA VAL A 39 -28.00 2.30 4.91
C VAL A 39 -28.35 3.31 6.00
N GLY A 40 -29.02 4.40 5.63
CA GLY A 40 -29.48 5.43 6.57
C GLY A 40 -30.52 4.92 7.59
N HIS A 41 -30.54 5.54 8.77
CA HIS A 41 -31.34 5.09 9.92
C HIS A 41 -32.83 4.87 9.60
N THR A 42 -33.47 5.81 8.90
CA THR A 42 -34.88 5.72 8.51
C THR A 42 -35.18 4.53 7.58
N ALA A 43 -34.24 4.17 6.70
CA ALA A 43 -34.39 3.00 5.84
C ALA A 43 -34.22 1.70 6.64
N PHE A 44 -33.36 1.72 7.66
CA PHE A 44 -33.16 0.61 8.57
C PHE A 44 -34.38 0.37 9.47
N THR A 45 -34.97 1.40 10.08
CA THR A 45 -36.17 1.25 10.95
C THR A 45 -37.38 0.68 10.20
N ARG A 46 -37.60 1.08 8.94
CA ARG A 46 -38.65 0.49 8.09
C ARG A 46 -38.40 -0.97 7.75
N ARG A 47 -37.14 -1.33 7.47
CA ARG A 47 -36.74 -2.73 7.21
C ARG A 47 -36.95 -3.59 8.45
N VAL A 48 -36.57 -3.09 9.62
CA VAL A 48 -36.79 -3.74 10.91
C VAL A 48 -38.28 -3.93 11.18
N ALA A 49 -39.11 -2.90 10.99
CA ALA A 49 -40.55 -3.00 11.15
C ALA A 49 -41.16 -4.08 10.24
N THR A 50 -40.70 -4.15 8.99
CA THR A 50 -41.15 -5.17 8.03
C THR A 50 -40.74 -6.58 8.48
N ASP A 51 -39.54 -6.75 9.02
CA ASP A 51 -39.06 -8.05 9.54
C ASP A 51 -39.82 -8.48 10.81
N LEU A 52 -40.11 -7.54 11.72
CA LEU A 52 -40.92 -7.80 12.92
C LEU A 52 -42.33 -8.28 12.56
N ILE A 53 -42.97 -7.65 11.57
CA ILE A 53 -44.30 -8.04 11.09
C ILE A 53 -44.26 -9.42 10.42
N ARG A 54 -43.27 -9.67 9.54
CA ARG A 54 -43.09 -10.97 8.89
C ARG A 54 -42.90 -12.11 9.89
N ARG A 55 -42.26 -11.84 11.03
CA ARG A 55 -41.97 -12.82 12.08
C ARG A 55 -43.05 -12.91 13.15
N THR A 56 -44.18 -12.21 13.00
CA THR A 56 -45.25 -12.13 14.02
C THR A 56 -44.71 -11.70 15.41
N ALA A 57 -43.67 -10.87 15.42
CA ALA A 57 -43.04 -10.34 16.64
C ALA A 57 -43.58 -8.96 17.06
N VAL A 58 -44.67 -8.52 16.42
CA VAL A 58 -45.43 -7.33 16.81
C VAL A 58 -46.54 -7.79 17.75
N ASP A 59 -46.29 -7.74 19.06
CA ASP A 59 -47.17 -8.21 20.12
C ASP A 59 -47.25 -7.21 21.30
N ASP A 60 -48.12 -7.48 22.27
CA ASP A 60 -48.30 -6.62 23.44
C ASP A 60 -47.01 -6.41 24.23
N ARG A 61 -46.11 -7.41 24.21
CA ARG A 61 -44.84 -7.35 24.93
C ARG A 61 -43.89 -6.34 24.30
N LEU A 62 -43.80 -6.31 22.96
CA LEU A 62 -43.02 -5.31 22.24
C LEU A 62 -43.52 -3.89 22.54
N PHE A 63 -44.82 -3.63 22.45
CA PHE A 63 -45.35 -2.29 22.72
C PHE A 63 -45.27 -1.89 24.20
N ALA A 64 -45.39 -2.84 25.13
CA ALA A 64 -45.15 -2.58 26.54
C ALA A 64 -43.68 -2.22 26.81
N ALA A 65 -42.73 -2.86 26.11
CA ALA A 65 -41.31 -2.52 26.19
C ALA A 65 -41.02 -1.14 25.61
N LEU A 66 -41.62 -0.80 24.47
CA LEU A 66 -41.52 0.53 23.85
C LEU A 66 -42.10 1.62 24.77
N ALA A 67 -43.25 1.37 25.41
CA ALA A 67 -43.87 2.32 26.33
C ALA A 67 -43.05 2.53 27.62
N ARG A 68 -42.37 1.48 28.12
CA ARG A 68 -41.41 1.64 29.24
C ARG A 68 -40.20 2.49 28.85
N ARG A 69 -39.73 2.36 27.60
CA ARG A 69 -38.55 3.08 27.11
C ARG A 69 -38.84 4.55 26.77
N ALA A 70 -39.99 4.83 26.16
CA ALA A 70 -40.41 6.18 25.81
C ALA A 70 -41.78 6.53 26.43
N PRO A 71 -41.82 6.81 27.75
CA PRO A 71 -43.08 7.09 28.47
C PRO A 71 -43.84 8.28 27.88
N ASP A 72 -43.12 9.28 27.37
CA ASP A 72 -43.71 10.50 26.79
C ASP A 72 -44.41 10.26 25.44
N LEU A 73 -44.08 9.16 24.75
CA LEU A 73 -44.67 8.76 23.46
C LEU A 73 -45.77 7.70 23.62
N THR A 74 -46.18 7.36 24.85
CA THR A 74 -47.16 6.30 25.14
C THR A 74 -48.46 6.43 24.35
N GLY A 75 -48.92 7.65 24.06
CA GLY A 75 -50.12 7.89 23.23
C GLY A 75 -49.95 7.45 21.77
N GLN A 76 -48.79 7.72 21.17
CA GLN A 76 -48.45 7.33 19.79
C GLN A 76 -48.17 5.83 19.71
N ILE A 77 -47.43 5.30 20.68
CA ILE A 77 -47.17 3.85 20.82
C ILE A 77 -48.50 3.09 20.90
N ARG A 78 -49.47 3.58 21.68
CA ARG A 78 -50.81 2.97 21.80
C ARG A 78 -51.62 3.05 20.51
N HIS A 79 -51.55 4.19 19.79
CA HIS A 79 -52.25 4.32 18.51
C HIS A 79 -51.74 3.29 17.49
N VAL A 80 -50.42 3.11 17.42
CA VAL A 80 -49.80 2.10 16.55
C VAL A 80 -50.08 0.69 17.07
N ALA A 81 -50.04 0.44 18.39
CA ALA A 81 -50.39 -0.85 18.97
C ALA A 81 -51.84 -1.27 18.64
N ASN A 82 -52.81 -0.36 18.79
CA ASN A 82 -54.21 -0.63 18.45
C ASN A 82 -54.40 -0.92 16.94
N TYR A 83 -53.58 -0.32 16.07
CA TYR A 83 -53.59 -0.61 14.63
C TYR A 83 -53.15 -2.05 14.33
N TYR A 84 -52.16 -2.58 15.03
CA TYR A 84 -51.63 -3.94 14.80
C TYR A 84 -52.29 -5.04 15.65
N LEU A 85 -52.80 -4.72 16.84
CA LEU A 85 -53.26 -5.70 17.84
C LEU A 85 -54.77 -5.61 18.15
N GLY A 86 -55.47 -4.55 17.71
CA GLY A 86 -56.87 -4.29 18.07
C GLY A 86 -57.04 -3.70 19.47
N ASP A 87 -58.27 -3.30 19.85
CA ASP A 87 -58.57 -2.54 21.07
C ASP A 87 -58.12 -3.23 22.37
N VAL A 88 -57.01 -2.76 22.96
CA VAL A 88 -56.49 -3.22 24.25
C VAL A 88 -57.05 -2.34 25.39
N PRO A 89 -57.69 -2.90 26.45
CA PRO A 89 -58.24 -2.11 27.56
C PRO A 89 -57.20 -1.57 28.54
N THR A 90 -57.53 -0.41 29.12
CA THR A 90 -56.69 0.52 29.91
C THR A 90 -56.28 0.06 31.31
N ALA A 91 -55.05 0.41 31.71
CA ALA A 91 -54.66 0.65 33.11
C ALA A 91 -54.25 2.13 33.31
N SER A 92 -54.59 2.66 34.48
CA SER A 92 -54.72 4.07 34.88
C SER A 92 -53.42 4.89 34.96
N THR A 93 -53.52 6.15 34.53
CA THR A 93 -52.52 7.22 34.55
C THR A 93 -52.19 7.70 35.99
N PRO A 94 -50.91 7.96 36.35
CA PRO A 94 -50.60 8.89 37.43
C PRO A 94 -50.58 10.33 36.92
N GLU A 95 -51.01 11.25 37.78
CA GLU A 95 -51.18 12.68 37.52
C GLU A 95 -49.88 13.38 37.08
N ARG A 96 -50.01 14.28 36.09
CA ARG A 96 -48.94 15.20 35.68
C ARG A 96 -48.68 16.24 36.77
N SER A 97 -47.47 16.26 37.31
CA SER A 97 -46.95 17.42 38.04
C SER A 97 -46.68 18.58 37.06
N THR A 98 -47.29 19.72 37.29
CA THR A 98 -47.01 20.98 36.58
C THR A 98 -45.59 21.48 36.90
N PRO A 99 -44.83 21.99 35.90
CA PRO A 99 -43.51 22.57 36.16
C PRO A 99 -43.64 23.91 36.90
N PRO A 100 -42.68 24.29 37.78
CA PRO A 100 -42.68 25.61 38.39
C PRO A 100 -42.29 26.70 37.38
N THR A 101 -42.93 27.84 37.52
CA THR A 101 -42.92 29.02 36.64
C THR A 101 -41.72 29.95 36.81
N ASP A 102 -40.49 29.47 37.02
CA ASP A 102 -39.33 30.38 37.06
C ASP A 102 -38.00 29.77 36.52
N PRO A 103 -37.64 30.05 35.25
CA PRO A 103 -36.42 29.55 34.58
C PRO A 103 -35.06 29.83 35.27
N PRO A 104 -34.84 30.95 35.99
CA PRO A 104 -33.54 31.24 36.60
C PRO A 104 -33.18 30.31 37.76
N ASP A 105 -34.16 29.93 38.61
CA ASP A 105 -33.93 29.04 39.75
C ASP A 105 -33.67 27.60 39.29
N PHE A 106 -34.36 27.17 38.22
CA PHE A 106 -34.10 25.88 37.56
C PHE A 106 -32.70 25.84 36.94
N ALA A 107 -32.28 26.90 36.22
CA ALA A 107 -30.95 27.00 35.63
C ALA A 107 -29.82 27.09 36.67
N ALA A 108 -30.09 27.63 37.86
CA ALA A 108 -29.15 27.66 38.98
C ALA A 108 -29.02 26.28 39.65
N ARG A 109 -30.14 25.60 39.90
CA ARG A 109 -30.14 24.21 40.43
C ARG A 109 -29.52 23.22 39.44
N LEU A 110 -29.78 23.37 38.14
CA LEU A 110 -29.20 22.53 37.10
C LEU A 110 -27.68 22.73 37.01
N ARG A 111 -27.19 23.97 37.13
CA ARG A 111 -25.75 24.26 37.21
C ARG A 111 -25.09 23.68 38.47
N ASP A 112 -25.78 23.70 39.60
CA ASP A 112 -25.30 23.10 40.86
C ASP A 112 -25.33 21.56 40.83
N VAL A 113 -26.26 20.95 40.09
CA VAL A 113 -26.32 19.49 39.87
C VAL A 113 -25.26 19.03 38.85
N LEU A 114 -25.06 19.80 37.77
CA LEU A 114 -24.04 19.52 36.75
C LEU A 114 -22.62 19.78 37.25
N SER A 115 -22.41 20.79 38.10
CA SER A 115 -21.10 21.04 38.74
C SER A 115 -20.71 19.96 39.76
N ARG A 116 -21.71 19.22 40.30
CA ARG A 116 -21.50 18.07 41.20
C ARG A 116 -21.38 16.73 40.47
N SER A 117 -21.72 16.66 39.17
CA SER A 117 -21.66 15.43 38.37
C SER A 117 -20.34 15.33 37.63
N ARG A 118 -19.29 14.89 38.32
CA ARG A 118 -18.06 14.44 37.67
C ARG A 118 -18.39 13.14 36.93
N VAL A 119 -18.42 13.16 35.60
CA VAL A 119 -18.55 11.93 34.79
C VAL A 119 -17.30 11.10 35.09
N ARG A 120 -17.49 9.96 35.77
CA ARG A 120 -16.41 9.04 36.11
C ARG A 120 -15.88 8.43 34.82
N THR A 121 -14.56 8.32 34.70
CA THR A 121 -13.95 7.62 33.57
C THR A 121 -14.23 6.12 33.68
N ASP A 122 -14.17 5.39 32.55
CA ASP A 122 -14.35 3.94 32.55
C ASP A 122 -13.32 3.23 33.46
N GLU A 123 -12.13 3.80 33.62
CA GLU A 123 -11.12 3.36 34.59
C GLU A 123 -11.57 3.55 36.04
N GLU A 124 -12.12 4.73 36.39
CA GLU A 124 -12.63 5.01 37.73
C GLU A 124 -13.80 4.09 38.08
N VAL A 125 -14.66 3.76 37.11
CA VAL A 125 -15.75 2.80 37.29
C VAL A 125 -15.19 1.39 37.45
N ALA A 126 -14.26 0.98 36.59
CA ALA A 126 -13.70 -0.38 36.60
C ALA A 126 -12.96 -0.75 37.90
N LEU A 127 -12.37 0.23 38.57
CA LEU A 127 -11.61 0.06 39.81
C LEU A 127 -12.45 0.24 41.08
N ASP A 128 -13.74 0.53 40.95
CA ASP A 128 -14.62 0.67 42.12
C ASP A 128 -14.93 -0.68 42.79
N ALA A 129 -15.43 -0.63 44.02
CA ALA A 129 -15.62 -1.84 44.83
C ALA A 129 -16.59 -2.85 44.17
N ASP A 130 -17.53 -2.38 43.34
CA ASP A 130 -18.56 -3.21 42.72
C ASP A 130 -18.08 -3.86 41.42
N HIS A 131 -17.17 -3.20 40.68
CA HIS A 131 -16.64 -3.66 39.41
C HIS A 131 -15.30 -4.39 39.54
N ARG A 132 -14.45 -3.96 40.47
CA ARG A 132 -13.08 -4.44 40.66
C ARG A 132 -12.94 -5.97 40.71
N PRO A 133 -13.77 -6.74 41.44
CA PRO A 133 -13.59 -8.19 41.50
C PRO A 133 -13.69 -8.87 40.12
N TRP A 134 -14.57 -8.35 39.25
CA TRP A 134 -14.80 -8.91 37.93
C TRP A 134 -13.86 -8.33 36.87
N THR A 135 -13.53 -7.04 36.95
CA THR A 135 -12.60 -6.39 36.01
C THR A 135 -11.17 -6.93 36.18
N THR A 136 -10.71 -7.13 37.42
CA THR A 136 -9.39 -7.75 37.69
C THR A 136 -9.30 -9.20 37.24
N ALA A 137 -10.36 -9.99 37.40
CA ALA A 137 -10.41 -11.35 36.88
C ALA A 137 -10.45 -11.40 35.35
N ALA A 138 -11.15 -10.46 34.71
CA ALA A 138 -11.20 -10.33 33.26
C ALA A 138 -9.87 -9.84 32.67
N ALA A 139 -9.13 -9.01 33.41
CA ALA A 139 -7.94 -8.33 32.91
C ALA A 139 -6.78 -9.27 32.59
N VAL A 140 -6.72 -10.43 33.27
CA VAL A 140 -5.68 -11.45 33.05
C VAL A 140 -6.01 -12.42 31.91
N LEU A 141 -7.14 -12.24 31.22
CA LEU A 141 -7.58 -13.10 30.12
C LEU A 141 -7.70 -12.31 28.81
N GLY A 142 -7.30 -12.93 27.69
CA GLY A 142 -7.42 -12.32 26.37
C GLY A 142 -8.86 -12.26 25.88
N ALA A 143 -9.65 -13.31 26.14
CA ALA A 143 -11.09 -13.30 25.94
C ALA A 143 -11.79 -14.31 26.85
N PHE A 144 -12.96 -13.97 27.39
CA PHE A 144 -13.64 -14.81 28.39
C PHE A 144 -15.15 -14.89 28.15
N ARG A 145 -15.79 -15.89 28.77
CA ARG A 145 -17.25 -15.93 28.90
C ARG A 145 -17.61 -15.47 30.30
N PRO A 146 -18.44 -14.42 30.48
CA PRO A 146 -18.71 -13.86 31.81
C PRO A 146 -19.21 -14.90 32.84
N GLY A 147 -19.99 -15.89 32.39
CA GLY A 147 -20.50 -16.95 33.27
C GLY A 147 -19.47 -18.01 33.70
N ARG A 148 -18.25 -17.96 33.19
CA ARG A 148 -17.14 -18.87 33.56
C ARG A 148 -15.98 -18.15 34.26
N LEU A 149 -16.06 -16.83 34.36
CA LEU A 149 -15.03 -16.02 35.00
C LEU A 149 -15.04 -16.26 36.52
N ARG A 150 -13.86 -16.27 37.15
CA ARG A 150 -13.70 -16.42 38.59
C ARG A 150 -12.98 -15.22 39.19
N PRO A 151 -13.62 -14.44 40.07
CA PRO A 151 -12.98 -13.36 40.80
C PRO A 151 -12.10 -13.91 41.91
N LEU A 152 -11.04 -13.18 42.26
CA LEU A 152 -10.15 -13.51 43.38
C LEU A 152 -10.89 -13.61 44.71
N GLU A 153 -11.79 -12.66 44.94
CA GLU A 153 -12.64 -12.60 46.12
C GLU A 153 -14.08 -12.99 45.74
N PRO A 154 -14.77 -13.84 46.55
CA PRO A 154 -16.16 -14.18 46.31
C PRO A 154 -17.05 -12.92 46.33
N THR A 155 -17.82 -12.70 45.27
CA THR A 155 -18.75 -11.57 45.16
C THR A 155 -20.16 -12.03 44.85
N THR A 156 -21.15 -11.24 45.26
CA THR A 156 -22.58 -11.48 45.05
C THR A 156 -23.10 -10.88 43.73
N THR A 157 -22.28 -10.06 43.05
CA THR A 157 -22.64 -9.39 41.79
C THR A 157 -22.39 -10.30 40.58
N SER A 158 -23.15 -10.08 39.49
CA SER A 158 -23.01 -10.89 38.26
C SER A 158 -22.01 -10.28 37.30
N ALA A 159 -21.00 -11.06 36.90
CA ALA A 159 -20.03 -10.67 35.87
C ALA A 159 -20.67 -10.10 34.59
N ARG A 160 -21.83 -10.63 34.18
CA ARG A 160 -22.55 -10.15 32.98
C ARG A 160 -23.08 -8.73 33.13
N VAL A 161 -23.58 -8.39 34.30
CA VAL A 161 -24.17 -7.06 34.56
C VAL A 161 -23.05 -6.06 34.76
N THR A 162 -22.04 -6.43 35.55
CA THR A 162 -20.92 -5.58 35.91
C THR A 162 -20.01 -5.24 34.72
N LEU A 163 -19.73 -6.19 33.82
CA LEU A 163 -18.76 -5.99 32.74
C LEU A 163 -19.37 -5.46 31.43
N ALA A 164 -20.70 -5.36 31.32
CA ALA A 164 -21.38 -5.08 30.05
C ALA A 164 -20.99 -3.73 29.41
N GLY A 165 -20.69 -2.71 30.23
CA GLY A 165 -20.23 -1.40 29.77
C GLY A 165 -18.73 -1.29 29.54
N LEU A 166 -17.95 -2.27 30.01
CA LEU A 166 -16.48 -2.23 30.04
C LEU A 166 -15.84 -3.26 29.07
N CYS A 167 -16.66 -3.94 28.25
CA CYS A 167 -16.22 -5.02 27.38
C CYS A 167 -16.79 -4.90 25.96
N ARG A 168 -16.02 -5.35 24.98
CA ARG A 168 -16.47 -5.61 23.60
C ARG A 168 -16.84 -7.08 23.43
N THR A 169 -17.89 -7.37 22.67
CA THR A 169 -18.31 -8.74 22.37
C THR A 169 -17.79 -9.18 21.00
N ARG A 170 -17.12 -10.34 20.95
CA ARG A 170 -16.67 -10.98 19.71
C ARG A 170 -17.81 -11.73 19.02
N ALA A 171 -17.66 -12.00 17.73
CA ALA A 171 -18.63 -12.76 16.93
C ALA A 171 -18.92 -14.17 17.48
N ASP A 172 -17.98 -14.76 18.21
CA ASP A 172 -18.10 -16.06 18.88
C ASP A 172 -18.76 -16.00 20.27
N GLY A 173 -19.21 -14.81 20.70
CA GLY A 173 -19.87 -14.57 21.97
C GLY A 173 -18.95 -14.48 23.18
N ARG A 174 -17.62 -14.48 23.01
CA ARG A 174 -16.67 -14.14 24.08
C ARG A 174 -16.54 -12.63 24.25
N TRP A 175 -16.22 -12.20 25.45
CA TRP A 175 -16.03 -10.79 25.82
C TRP A 175 -14.54 -10.49 25.94
N VAL A 176 -14.18 -9.28 25.54
CA VAL A 176 -12.83 -8.72 25.61
C VAL A 176 -12.91 -7.41 26.38
N LEU A 177 -12.15 -7.29 27.46
CA LEU A 177 -12.09 -6.06 28.25
C LEU A 177 -11.55 -4.89 27.39
N LEU A 178 -12.03 -3.67 27.62
CA LEU A 178 -11.42 -2.47 27.01
C LEU A 178 -9.96 -2.33 27.44
N ASP A 179 -9.11 -1.83 26.54
CA ASP A 179 -7.66 -1.89 26.73
C ASP A 179 -7.18 -0.98 27.86
N ASP A 180 -7.70 0.25 27.97
CA ASP A 180 -7.40 1.17 29.09
C ASP A 180 -7.82 0.57 30.45
N VAL A 181 -8.99 -0.06 30.49
CA VAL A 181 -9.52 -0.74 31.69
C VAL A 181 -8.65 -1.94 32.06
N ARG A 182 -8.18 -2.71 31.07
CA ARG A 182 -7.30 -3.87 31.29
C ARG A 182 -5.97 -3.42 31.89
N SER A 183 -5.32 -2.44 31.28
CA SER A 183 -4.03 -1.89 31.75
C SER A 183 -4.14 -1.39 33.19
N ALA A 184 -5.17 -0.61 33.52
CA ALA A 184 -5.39 -0.10 34.87
C ALA A 184 -5.57 -1.23 35.91
N CYS A 185 -6.31 -2.29 35.55
CA CYS A 185 -6.50 -3.45 36.44
C CYS A 185 -5.23 -4.28 36.62
N LEU A 186 -4.44 -4.49 35.55
CA LEU A 186 -3.16 -5.21 35.61
C LEU A 186 -2.13 -4.45 36.45
N ALA A 187 -2.01 -3.13 36.25
CA ALA A 187 -1.13 -2.26 37.04
C ALA A 187 -1.40 -2.42 38.54
N ARG A 188 -2.68 -2.40 38.90
CA ARG A 188 -3.12 -2.57 40.28
C ARG A 188 -2.83 -3.96 40.81
N LEU A 189 -3.17 -5.02 40.07
CA LEU A 189 -2.89 -6.40 40.48
C LEU A 189 -1.40 -6.64 40.72
N PHE A 190 -0.54 -6.03 39.90
CA PHE A 190 0.91 -6.10 40.05
C PHE A 190 1.37 -5.34 41.30
N HIS A 191 0.93 -4.09 41.49
CA HIS A 191 1.27 -3.29 42.67
C HIS A 191 0.79 -3.92 43.99
N ASP A 192 -0.41 -4.50 43.98
CA ASP A 192 -1.02 -5.18 45.12
C ASP A 192 -0.44 -6.60 45.33
N GLY A 193 0.57 -7.03 44.55
CA GLY A 193 1.22 -8.35 44.65
C GLY A 193 0.29 -9.54 44.39
N SER A 194 -0.86 -9.30 43.76
CA SER A 194 -1.96 -10.25 43.61
C SER A 194 -2.13 -10.80 42.19
N LEU A 195 -1.30 -10.35 41.24
CA LEU A 195 -1.35 -10.76 39.83
C LEU A 195 -1.18 -12.28 39.64
N GLY A 196 -0.23 -12.91 40.34
CA GLY A 196 -0.03 -14.36 40.26
C GLY A 196 -1.27 -15.14 40.68
N ALA A 197 -1.89 -14.74 41.79
CA ALA A 197 -3.14 -15.35 42.28
C ALA A 197 -4.31 -15.13 41.29
N ALA A 198 -4.38 -13.98 40.62
CA ALA A 198 -5.42 -13.70 39.62
C ALA A 198 -5.29 -14.61 38.38
N LEU A 199 -4.04 -14.84 37.93
CA LEU A 199 -3.74 -15.79 36.85
C LEU A 199 -4.15 -17.22 37.26
N ASP A 200 -3.86 -17.62 38.50
CA ASP A 200 -4.17 -18.95 39.02
C ASP A 200 -5.69 -19.18 39.20
N ALA A 201 -6.44 -18.16 39.61
CA ALA A 201 -7.88 -18.24 39.84
C ALA A 201 -8.69 -18.69 38.61
N ASN A 202 -8.17 -18.43 37.40
CA ASN A 202 -8.80 -18.78 36.13
C ASN A 202 -7.99 -19.81 35.33
N ALA A 203 -7.04 -20.52 35.94
CA ALA A 203 -6.09 -21.44 35.27
C ALA A 203 -6.77 -22.57 34.47
N ASP A 204 -8.01 -22.94 34.81
CA ASP A 204 -8.78 -23.99 34.15
C ASP A 204 -9.41 -23.56 32.81
N LEU A 205 -9.34 -22.28 32.46
CA LEU A 205 -9.74 -21.78 31.15
C LEU A 205 -8.56 -21.82 30.17
N PRO A 206 -8.68 -22.38 28.96
CA PRO A 206 -7.63 -22.27 27.95
C PRO A 206 -7.60 -20.84 27.41
N ASP A 207 -6.51 -20.10 27.68
CA ASP A 207 -6.33 -18.72 27.24
C ASP A 207 -4.83 -18.42 27.04
N THR A 208 -4.42 -18.25 25.78
CA THR A 208 -3.00 -18.05 25.42
C THR A 208 -2.45 -16.74 25.95
N TRP A 209 -3.29 -15.71 26.07
CA TRP A 209 -2.92 -14.41 26.64
C TRP A 209 -2.47 -14.53 28.10
N ARG A 210 -3.27 -15.22 28.93
CA ARG A 210 -2.92 -15.47 30.34
C ARG A 210 -1.57 -16.17 30.49
N ASP A 211 -1.35 -17.20 29.67
CA ASP A 211 -0.13 -17.99 29.74
C ASP A 211 1.09 -17.13 29.35
N LYS A 212 0.96 -16.27 28.33
CA LYS A 212 2.00 -15.29 27.94
C LYS A 212 2.27 -14.21 29.00
N VAL A 213 1.23 -13.69 29.65
CA VAL A 213 1.39 -12.79 30.81
C VAL A 213 2.19 -13.49 31.91
N ARG A 214 1.92 -14.77 32.16
CA ARG A 214 2.68 -15.55 33.15
C ARG A 214 4.15 -15.72 32.73
N ASP A 215 4.42 -16.03 31.46
CA ASP A 215 5.80 -16.19 30.95
C ASP A 215 6.62 -14.91 31.07
N LEU A 216 6.02 -13.76 30.71
CA LEU A 216 6.68 -12.46 30.75
C LEU A 216 6.94 -11.95 32.18
N VAL A 217 5.99 -12.17 33.10
CA VAL A 217 6.06 -11.58 34.45
C VAL A 217 6.70 -12.51 35.48
N PHE A 218 6.45 -13.82 35.37
CA PHE A 218 6.90 -14.82 36.35
C PHE A 218 7.82 -15.89 35.75
N GLY A 219 7.92 -15.96 34.42
CA GLY A 219 8.78 -16.90 33.70
C GLY A 219 10.15 -16.29 33.35
N SER A 220 10.80 -16.89 32.35
CA SER A 220 12.11 -16.44 31.85
C SER A 220 11.99 -15.39 30.73
N GLY A 221 10.80 -14.81 30.52
CA GLY A 221 10.49 -13.95 29.38
C GLY A 221 9.89 -14.75 28.21
N ILE A 222 10.11 -14.26 26.99
CA ILE A 222 9.59 -14.89 25.77
C ILE A 222 10.40 -16.16 25.45
N PRO A 223 9.77 -17.35 25.31
CA PRO A 223 10.47 -18.58 24.98
C PRO A 223 11.16 -18.54 23.60
N ASP A 224 12.31 -19.21 23.46
CA ASP A 224 13.05 -19.32 22.19
C ASP A 224 12.17 -19.80 21.03
N SER A 225 11.25 -20.74 21.28
CA SER A 225 10.31 -21.24 20.26
C SER A 225 9.35 -20.17 19.74
N ALA A 226 8.94 -19.23 20.60
CA ALA A 226 8.07 -18.13 20.20
C ALA A 226 8.81 -17.14 19.29
N TRP A 227 10.12 -16.98 19.49
CA TRP A 227 10.96 -16.23 18.56
C TRP A 227 11.04 -16.88 17.19
N GLU A 228 10.77 -18.17 17.00
CA GLU A 228 10.74 -18.79 15.67
C GLU A 228 9.38 -18.62 14.94
N SER A 229 8.32 -18.23 15.67
CA SER A 229 6.93 -18.19 15.20
C SER A 229 6.39 -16.75 15.12
N THR A 230 6.07 -16.26 13.91
CA THR A 230 5.49 -14.91 13.73
C THR A 230 4.14 -14.76 14.44
N ASP A 231 3.26 -15.76 14.35
CA ASP A 231 1.92 -15.71 14.96
C ASP A 231 2.00 -15.67 16.49
N GLU A 232 2.88 -16.49 17.07
CA GLU A 232 3.07 -16.54 18.52
C GLU A 232 3.71 -15.26 19.04
N LEU A 233 4.70 -14.71 18.31
CA LEU A 233 5.36 -13.45 18.63
C LEU A 233 4.38 -12.25 18.53
N ALA A 234 3.45 -12.26 17.57
CA ALA A 234 2.40 -11.24 17.47
C ALA A 234 1.42 -11.28 18.66
N GLU A 235 1.15 -12.47 19.21
CA GLU A 235 0.40 -12.60 20.45
C GLU A 235 1.19 -12.04 21.66
N TYR A 236 2.51 -12.27 21.74
CA TYR A 236 3.36 -11.63 22.77
C TYR A 236 3.38 -10.10 22.61
N ALA A 237 3.46 -9.56 21.40
CA ALA A 237 3.40 -8.12 21.14
C ALA A 237 2.12 -7.49 21.69
N ALA A 238 0.98 -8.16 21.52
CA ALA A 238 -0.29 -7.69 22.05
C ALA A 238 -0.29 -7.63 23.59
N VAL A 239 0.37 -8.58 24.26
CA VAL A 239 0.54 -8.57 25.71
C VAL A 239 1.49 -7.47 26.16
N CYS A 240 2.64 -7.32 25.49
CA CYS A 240 3.63 -6.27 25.74
C CYS A 240 3.01 -4.86 25.72
N ARG A 241 2.23 -4.54 24.68
CA ARG A 241 1.50 -3.26 24.57
C ARG A 241 0.57 -2.95 25.74
N CYS A 242 0.14 -3.96 26.49
CA CYS A 242 -0.71 -3.80 27.67
C CYS A 242 0.10 -3.71 28.98
N LEU A 243 1.24 -4.40 29.07
CA LEU A 243 2.05 -4.48 30.29
C LEU A 243 3.10 -3.34 30.39
N GLU A 244 3.59 -2.82 29.27
CA GLU A 244 4.64 -1.79 29.22
C GLU A 244 4.18 -0.42 29.73
N PRO A 245 3.03 0.14 29.30
CA PRO A 245 2.61 1.48 29.74
C PRO A 245 2.38 1.57 31.26
N VAL A 246 2.22 0.42 31.92
CA VAL A 246 1.98 0.29 33.36
C VAL A 246 3.22 -0.17 34.13
N GLY A 247 4.38 -0.31 33.47
CA GLY A 247 5.67 -0.61 34.10
C GLY A 247 5.78 -2.01 34.70
N ILE A 248 5.02 -2.99 34.20
CA ILE A 248 5.08 -4.39 34.68
C ILE A 248 6.27 -5.13 34.06
N ILE A 249 6.58 -4.83 32.80
CA ILE A 249 7.73 -5.35 32.07
C ILE A 249 8.58 -4.19 31.56
N ASP A 250 9.84 -4.49 31.22
CA ASP A 250 10.77 -3.53 30.64
C ASP A 250 10.35 -3.13 29.22
N GLU A 251 10.44 -1.83 28.90
CA GLU A 251 10.07 -1.27 27.59
C GLU A 251 10.89 -1.87 26.42
N THR A 252 12.10 -2.34 26.69
CA THR A 252 12.98 -2.97 25.70
C THR A 252 12.39 -4.27 25.14
N VAL A 253 11.52 -4.96 25.89
CA VAL A 253 10.93 -6.24 25.47
C VAL A 253 9.98 -6.04 24.29
N GLY A 254 8.98 -5.17 24.41
CA GLY A 254 8.04 -4.90 23.32
C GLY A 254 8.68 -4.20 22.15
N ILE A 255 9.64 -3.29 22.39
CA ILE A 255 10.45 -2.69 21.32
C ILE A 255 11.16 -3.77 20.51
N THR A 256 11.77 -4.76 21.18
CA THR A 256 12.42 -5.90 20.49
C THR A 256 11.41 -6.72 19.71
N VAL A 257 10.26 -7.04 20.31
CA VAL A 257 9.21 -7.85 19.69
C VAL A 257 8.65 -7.17 18.43
N GLU A 258 8.26 -5.91 18.54
CA GLU A 258 7.74 -5.11 17.42
C GLU A 258 8.80 -4.98 16.32
N ALA A 259 10.05 -4.72 16.69
CA ALA A 259 11.14 -4.61 15.71
C ALA A 259 11.40 -5.92 14.96
N VAL A 260 11.36 -7.07 15.66
CA VAL A 260 11.45 -8.38 15.02
C VAL A 260 10.26 -8.59 14.09
N LEU A 261 9.03 -8.33 14.52
CA LEU A 261 7.83 -8.46 13.69
C LEU A 261 7.87 -7.59 12.43
N GLU A 262 8.32 -6.34 12.56
CA GLU A 262 8.47 -5.41 11.43
C GLU A 262 9.54 -5.90 10.44
N ARG A 263 10.68 -6.38 10.95
CA ARG A 263 11.72 -7.04 10.13
C ARG A 263 11.18 -8.31 9.47
N ARG A 264 10.33 -9.08 10.18
CA ARG A 264 9.72 -10.28 9.62
C ARG A 264 8.79 -9.95 8.47
N ALA A 265 7.93 -8.94 8.63
CA ALA A 265 7.03 -8.50 7.57
C ALA A 265 7.78 -8.12 6.28
N LEU A 266 8.99 -7.54 6.40
CA LEU A 266 9.84 -7.27 5.25
C LEU A 266 10.29 -8.55 4.51
N LEU A 267 10.64 -9.60 5.27
CA LEU A 267 11.20 -10.87 4.77
C LEU A 267 10.15 -11.97 4.53
N ASP A 268 8.89 -11.77 4.90
CA ASP A 268 7.81 -12.75 4.74
C ASP A 268 7.63 -13.26 3.29
N PRO A 269 7.73 -12.40 2.25
CA PRO A 269 7.75 -12.88 0.87
C PRO A 269 8.87 -13.89 0.62
N LEU A 270 10.07 -13.65 1.18
CA LEU A 270 11.22 -14.54 1.06
C LEU A 270 11.02 -15.83 1.88
N ARG A 271 10.41 -15.76 3.08
CA ARG A 271 10.05 -16.97 3.85
C ARG A 271 9.12 -17.89 3.08
N ALA A 272 8.10 -17.33 2.43
CA ALA A 272 7.16 -18.10 1.61
C ALA A 272 7.82 -18.72 0.35
N LEU A 273 8.85 -18.06 -0.18
CA LEU A 273 9.64 -18.54 -1.32
C LEU A 273 10.67 -19.63 -0.94
N VAL A 274 11.26 -19.55 0.25
CA VAL A 274 12.21 -20.55 0.75
C VAL A 274 11.45 -21.76 1.29
N GLY A 275 10.56 -21.53 2.28
CA GLY A 275 9.75 -22.55 2.93
C GLY A 275 10.52 -23.82 3.30
N THR A 276 9.80 -24.95 3.37
CA THR A 276 10.39 -26.28 3.60
C THR A 276 10.96 -26.94 2.34
N HIS A 277 10.74 -26.35 1.17
CA HIS A 277 10.96 -26.96 -0.14
C HIS A 277 12.22 -26.45 -0.86
N PHE A 278 12.98 -25.53 -0.26
CA PHE A 278 14.26 -25.08 -0.82
C PHE A 278 15.33 -26.19 -0.69
N ARG A 279 15.68 -26.81 -1.82
CA ARG A 279 16.67 -27.91 -1.91
C ARG A 279 17.77 -27.61 -2.91
N GLY A 280 18.88 -28.34 -2.74
CA GLY A 280 20.07 -28.19 -3.58
C GLY A 280 20.83 -26.90 -3.29
N ARG A 281 21.52 -26.40 -4.31
CA ARG A 281 22.31 -25.14 -4.26
C ARG A 281 23.37 -25.10 -3.15
N VAL A 282 23.89 -26.25 -2.75
CA VAL A 282 24.82 -26.36 -1.60
C VAL A 282 26.08 -25.53 -1.84
N ARG A 283 26.61 -25.57 -3.08
CA ARG A 283 27.78 -24.79 -3.46
C ARG A 283 27.49 -23.31 -3.44
N GLU A 284 26.38 -22.88 -4.04
CA GLU A 284 26.00 -21.48 -4.17
C GLU A 284 25.65 -20.88 -2.80
N ARG A 285 24.93 -21.62 -1.94
CA ARG A 285 24.71 -21.25 -0.53
C ARG A 285 26.02 -21.13 0.23
N GLY A 286 26.97 -22.05 0.01
CA GLY A 286 28.30 -21.99 0.62
C GLY A 286 29.04 -20.70 0.23
N ILE A 287 29.02 -20.34 -1.05
CA ILE A 287 29.61 -19.09 -1.55
C ILE A 287 28.96 -17.86 -0.90
N VAL A 288 27.63 -17.80 -0.84
CA VAL A 288 26.92 -16.68 -0.20
C VAL A 288 27.23 -16.63 1.30
N ALA A 289 27.25 -17.76 1.99
CA ALA A 289 27.55 -17.84 3.41
C ALA A 289 28.99 -17.42 3.74
N ASP A 290 29.97 -17.86 2.94
CA ASP A 290 31.37 -17.43 3.07
C ASP A 290 31.52 -15.94 2.77
N PHE A 291 30.79 -15.42 1.78
CA PHE A 291 30.78 -14.01 1.45
C PHE A 291 30.23 -13.16 2.59
N VAL A 292 29.06 -13.51 3.13
CA VAL A 292 28.42 -12.82 4.27
C VAL A 292 29.31 -12.86 5.51
N ALA A 293 29.99 -13.99 5.74
CA ALA A 293 30.88 -14.16 6.89
C ALA A 293 32.29 -13.56 6.70
N GLY A 294 32.54 -12.84 5.61
CA GLY A 294 33.83 -12.17 5.43
C GLY A 294 34.97 -13.05 4.95
N ARG A 295 34.71 -14.31 4.58
CA ARG A 295 35.74 -15.32 4.26
C ARG A 295 36.16 -15.33 2.78
N THR A 296 35.66 -14.40 1.97
CA THR A 296 35.99 -14.29 0.54
C THR A 296 36.91 -13.09 0.27
N PRO A 297 37.77 -13.16 -0.77
CA PRO A 297 38.66 -12.07 -1.16
C PRO A 297 37.96 -10.94 -1.94
N PHE A 298 36.72 -11.16 -2.36
CA PHE A 298 35.89 -10.18 -3.08
C PHE A 298 34.78 -9.63 -2.17
N THR A 299 34.41 -8.36 -2.39
CA THR A 299 33.39 -7.60 -1.63
C THR A 299 32.12 -7.34 -2.44
N GLN A 300 32.07 -7.76 -3.71
CA GLN A 300 30.89 -7.75 -4.56
C GLN A 300 30.60 -9.17 -5.08
N LEU A 301 29.37 -9.63 -4.87
CA LEU A 301 28.85 -10.92 -5.35
C LEU A 301 27.58 -10.66 -6.16
N THR A 302 27.49 -11.21 -7.38
CA THR A 302 26.28 -11.10 -8.21
C THR A 302 25.72 -12.47 -8.56
N VAL A 303 24.44 -12.68 -8.28
CA VAL A 303 23.67 -13.88 -8.61
C VAL A 303 22.87 -13.62 -9.89
N CYS A 304 23.27 -14.27 -10.98
CA CYS A 304 22.65 -14.12 -12.28
C CYS A 304 21.93 -15.41 -12.69
N GLY A 305 20.81 -15.30 -13.40
CA GLY A 305 20.12 -16.47 -13.93
C GLY A 305 18.73 -16.16 -14.48
N PRO A 306 18.13 -17.10 -15.22
CA PRO A 306 16.81 -16.92 -15.83
C PRO A 306 15.70 -16.73 -14.78
N GLY A 307 14.51 -16.32 -15.23
CA GLY A 307 13.34 -16.20 -14.37
C GLY A 307 12.95 -17.54 -13.71
N GLY A 308 12.53 -17.50 -12.45
CA GLY A 308 12.03 -18.69 -11.72
C GLY A 308 13.11 -19.71 -11.30
N VAL A 309 14.40 -19.45 -11.57
CA VAL A 309 15.51 -20.37 -11.25
C VAL A 309 15.86 -20.45 -9.75
N GLY A 310 15.25 -19.58 -8.93
CA GLY A 310 15.45 -19.54 -7.47
C GLY A 310 16.48 -18.53 -6.97
N LYS A 311 16.73 -17.41 -7.68
CA LYS A 311 17.64 -16.34 -7.22
C LYS A 311 17.20 -15.74 -5.88
N SER A 312 15.96 -15.24 -5.81
CA SER A 312 15.40 -14.68 -4.57
C SER A 312 15.24 -15.72 -3.47
N SER A 313 15.03 -17.00 -3.80
CA SER A 313 15.06 -18.09 -2.81
C SER A 313 16.47 -18.32 -2.24
N LEU A 314 17.52 -18.21 -3.05
CA LEU A 314 18.91 -18.30 -2.59
C LEU A 314 19.28 -17.11 -1.69
N LEU A 315 18.93 -15.88 -2.08
CA LEU A 315 19.12 -14.69 -1.24
C LEU A 315 18.29 -14.78 0.04
N GLY A 316 17.03 -15.17 -0.07
CA GLY A 316 16.13 -15.41 1.04
C GLY A 316 16.69 -16.41 2.04
N SER A 317 17.27 -17.53 1.57
CA SER A 317 17.91 -18.49 2.48
C SER A 317 19.03 -17.86 3.30
N ALA A 318 19.85 -16.98 2.72
CA ALA A 318 20.93 -16.32 3.44
C ALA A 318 20.41 -15.23 4.39
N LEU A 319 19.41 -14.46 3.97
CA LEU A 319 18.77 -13.42 4.79
C LEU A 319 18.04 -14.00 6.00
N LEU A 320 17.37 -15.15 5.84
CA LEU A 320 16.72 -15.84 6.95
C LEU A 320 17.74 -16.45 7.93
N ASP A 321 18.85 -16.99 7.42
CA ASP A 321 19.96 -17.44 8.27
C ASP A 321 20.58 -16.27 9.06
N LEU A 322 20.65 -15.07 8.48
CA LEU A 322 21.11 -13.85 9.16
C LEU A 322 20.08 -13.35 10.19
N GLU A 323 18.79 -13.34 9.85
CA GLU A 323 17.71 -12.92 10.74
C GLU A 323 17.63 -13.77 12.00
N LEU A 324 17.77 -15.10 11.87
CA LEU A 324 17.80 -16.02 13.01
C LEU A 324 19.01 -15.79 13.93
N ARG A 325 20.10 -15.22 13.41
CA ARG A 325 21.34 -14.95 14.17
C ARG A 325 21.47 -13.48 14.61
N ALA A 326 20.49 -12.64 14.27
CA ALA A 326 20.60 -11.17 14.36
C ALA A 326 20.94 -10.63 15.76
N MET A 327 20.65 -11.37 16.83
CA MET A 327 21.03 -10.98 18.19
C MET A 327 22.56 -11.03 18.46
N SER A 328 23.37 -11.47 17.49
CA SER A 328 24.85 -11.53 17.57
C SER A 328 25.57 -11.42 16.22
N ALA A 329 24.89 -10.96 15.16
CA ALA A 329 25.37 -11.04 13.78
C ALA A 329 25.71 -9.69 13.16
N VAL A 330 26.38 -9.77 12.00
CA VAL A 330 26.73 -8.65 11.12
C VAL A 330 25.46 -7.90 10.67
N PRO A 331 25.42 -6.55 10.76
CA PRO A 331 24.32 -5.76 10.22
C PRO A 331 24.04 -6.07 8.76
N PHE A 332 22.76 -6.10 8.37
CA PHE A 332 22.37 -6.29 6.97
C PHE A 332 21.19 -5.41 6.54
N ALA A 333 21.06 -5.18 5.24
CA ALA A 333 19.89 -4.54 4.65
C ALA A 333 19.51 -5.19 3.32
N TYR A 334 18.22 -5.23 3.02
CA TYR A 334 17.64 -5.79 1.81
C TYR A 334 16.84 -4.72 1.04
N LEU A 335 17.25 -4.47 -0.20
CA LEU A 335 16.61 -3.56 -1.14
C LEU A 335 16.09 -4.38 -2.33
N ASP A 336 14.81 -4.23 -2.62
CA ASP A 336 14.08 -4.91 -3.68
C ASP A 336 13.59 -3.87 -4.68
N PHE A 337 14.23 -3.78 -5.84
CA PHE A 337 13.96 -2.70 -6.81
C PHE A 337 12.63 -2.85 -7.56
N ASP A 338 11.90 -3.95 -7.36
CA ASP A 338 10.50 -4.08 -7.80
C ASP A 338 9.56 -3.18 -6.97
N ARG A 339 9.99 -2.75 -5.77
CA ARG A 339 9.21 -1.87 -4.90
C ARG A 339 9.47 -0.40 -5.24
N VAL A 340 8.39 0.34 -5.47
CA VAL A 340 8.40 1.78 -5.82
C VAL A 340 9.25 2.64 -4.86
N ARG A 341 9.25 2.32 -3.57
CA ARG A 341 10.02 3.07 -2.55
C ARG A 341 11.54 2.97 -2.70
N ASN A 342 12.04 2.00 -3.46
CA ASN A 342 13.47 1.79 -3.69
C ASN A 342 13.85 2.41 -5.05
N ASP A 343 13.80 3.73 -5.15
CA ASP A 343 14.18 4.41 -6.38
C ASP A 343 15.70 4.61 -6.45
N PRO A 344 16.42 4.08 -7.46
CA PRO A 344 17.87 4.28 -7.60
C PRO A 344 18.30 5.75 -7.73
N HIS A 345 17.41 6.63 -8.21
CA HIS A 345 17.67 8.08 -8.25
C HIS A 345 17.56 8.75 -6.87
N ASP A 346 17.05 8.06 -5.86
CA ASP A 346 16.86 8.59 -4.51
C ASP A 346 17.82 7.96 -3.50
N GLY A 347 19.10 8.32 -3.57
CA GLY A 347 20.11 7.83 -2.62
C GLY A 347 19.79 8.12 -1.15
N ALA A 348 19.11 9.23 -0.84
CA ALA A 348 18.67 9.54 0.53
C ALA A 348 17.55 8.59 0.98
N GLY A 349 16.55 8.34 0.13
CA GLY A 349 15.51 7.35 0.41
C GLY A 349 16.06 5.92 0.57
N LEU A 350 17.05 5.53 -0.26
CA LEU A 350 17.75 4.25 -0.10
C LEU A 350 18.51 4.18 1.23
N LEU A 351 19.18 5.26 1.63
CA LEU A 351 19.83 5.36 2.95
C LEU A 351 18.82 5.25 4.10
N GLY A 352 17.67 5.93 4.00
CA GLY A 352 16.58 5.82 4.97
C GLY A 352 16.09 4.36 5.13
N GLN A 353 15.90 3.65 4.01
CA GLN A 353 15.54 2.22 4.04
C GLN A 353 16.61 1.32 4.66
N ILE A 354 17.89 1.58 4.38
CA ILE A 354 19.01 0.84 5.00
C ILE A 354 19.05 1.13 6.51
N THR A 355 18.96 2.42 6.89
CA THR A 355 19.04 2.89 8.26
C THR A 355 17.91 2.32 9.11
N ARG A 356 16.67 2.34 8.59
CA ARG A 356 15.51 1.69 9.23
C ARG A 356 15.75 0.21 9.47
N GLN A 357 16.26 -0.53 8.49
CA GLN A 357 16.51 -1.97 8.64
C GLN A 357 17.62 -2.29 9.64
N VAL A 358 18.68 -1.46 9.69
CA VAL A 358 19.73 -1.56 10.72
C VAL A 358 19.15 -1.24 12.09
N ARG A 359 18.40 -0.15 12.24
CA ARG A 359 17.71 0.22 13.49
C ARG A 359 16.87 -0.93 14.04
N LEU A 360 16.10 -1.61 13.20
CA LEU A 360 15.26 -2.74 13.62
C LEU A 360 16.06 -3.95 14.12
N GLN A 361 17.32 -4.10 13.73
CA GLN A 361 18.20 -5.15 14.26
C GLN A 361 18.72 -4.85 15.67
N TYR A 362 18.81 -3.56 16.03
CA TYR A 362 19.36 -3.07 17.29
C TYR A 362 18.34 -2.25 18.10
N ALA A 363 17.04 -2.49 17.90
CA ALA A 363 15.97 -1.63 18.40
C ALA A 363 15.95 -1.46 19.94
N ALA A 364 16.48 -2.43 20.68
CA ALA A 364 16.56 -2.40 22.14
C ALA A 364 17.86 -1.79 22.70
N THR A 365 18.69 -1.20 21.84
CA THR A 365 19.91 -0.47 22.22
C THR A 365 19.67 1.03 22.19
N ASP A 366 20.49 1.80 22.89
CA ASP A 366 20.44 3.26 22.84
C ASP A 366 20.71 3.79 21.40
N ASP A 367 21.46 3.03 20.59
CA ASP A 367 21.76 3.35 19.19
C ASP A 367 20.50 3.38 18.31
N ALA A 368 19.43 2.71 18.69
CA ALA A 368 18.17 2.72 17.94
C ALA A 368 17.62 4.13 17.78
N ARG A 369 17.80 5.00 18.79
CA ARG A 369 17.38 6.41 18.74
C ARG A 369 18.24 7.21 17.77
N LEU A 370 19.54 6.95 17.72
CA LEU A 370 20.47 7.61 16.81
C LEU A 370 20.19 7.22 15.36
N PHE A 371 19.97 5.93 15.08
CA PHE A 371 19.54 5.49 13.74
C PHE A 371 18.14 6.02 13.38
N ALA A 372 17.21 6.17 14.33
CA ALA A 372 15.91 6.79 14.06
C ALA A 372 16.07 8.25 13.61
N ALA A 373 16.99 8.98 14.23
CA ALA A 373 17.30 10.36 13.83
C ALA A 373 17.95 10.42 12.43
N VAL A 374 18.82 9.47 12.07
CA VAL A 374 19.40 9.38 10.71
C VAL A 374 18.34 9.01 9.66
N GLU A 375 17.40 8.12 10.01
CA GLU A 375 16.24 7.75 9.19
C GLU A 375 15.37 8.99 8.93
N SER A 376 14.97 9.69 10.00
CA SER A 376 14.26 10.97 9.94
C SER A 376 14.97 12.03 9.10
N ALA A 377 16.30 12.15 9.21
CA ALA A 377 17.10 13.07 8.41
C ALA A 377 17.06 12.70 6.92
N SER A 378 17.17 11.41 6.60
CA SER A 378 17.16 10.87 5.25
C SER A 378 15.80 11.05 4.57
N ASP A 379 14.72 10.81 5.31
CA ASP A 379 13.33 10.96 4.86
C ASP A 379 12.84 12.42 4.93
N ARG A 380 13.64 13.32 5.53
CA ARG A 380 13.32 14.73 5.80
C ARG A 380 12.07 14.93 6.66
N ILE A 381 11.89 14.07 7.65
CA ILE A 381 10.78 14.07 8.59
C ILE A 381 11.32 14.43 9.98
N ASP A 382 10.64 15.34 10.69
CA ASP A 382 10.94 15.68 12.09
C ASP A 382 12.41 16.10 12.35
N LEU A 383 12.95 16.93 11.44
CA LEU A 383 14.36 17.35 11.42
C LEU A 383 14.81 18.07 12.71
N VAL A 384 13.89 18.71 13.43
CA VAL A 384 14.20 19.39 14.71
C VAL A 384 14.58 18.35 15.76
N SER A 385 13.72 17.35 15.96
CA SER A 385 13.97 16.24 16.89
C SER A 385 15.24 15.47 16.51
N ALA A 386 15.43 15.21 15.21
CA ALA A 386 16.64 14.56 14.72
C ALA A 386 17.92 15.39 14.99
N SER A 387 17.85 16.72 14.84
CA SER A 387 18.98 17.62 15.10
C SER A 387 19.42 17.59 16.56
N GLU A 388 18.45 17.58 17.48
CA GLU A 388 18.72 17.50 18.92
C GLU A 388 19.36 16.15 19.31
N ILE A 389 18.90 15.05 18.71
CA ILE A 389 19.41 13.70 19.00
C ILE A 389 20.83 13.52 18.46
N LEU A 390 21.12 14.01 17.26
CA LEU A 390 22.41 13.84 16.59
C LEU A 390 23.43 14.93 16.94
N ASP A 391 23.01 15.99 17.65
CA ASP A 391 23.82 17.18 17.95
C ASP A 391 24.40 17.83 16.68
N VAL A 392 23.60 17.88 15.61
CA VAL A 392 23.95 18.45 14.30
C VAL A 392 22.78 19.25 13.77
N ASP A 393 23.03 20.42 13.17
CA ASP A 393 21.97 21.20 12.52
C ASP A 393 21.52 20.54 11.21
N LEU A 394 20.38 19.83 11.25
CA LEU A 394 19.74 19.17 10.11
C LEU A 394 18.60 20.00 9.51
N THR A 395 18.35 21.21 10.05
CA THR A 395 17.35 22.13 9.47
C THR A 395 17.87 22.82 8.21
N ALA A 396 19.19 22.94 8.08
CA ALA A 396 19.85 23.28 6.84
C ALA A 396 19.74 22.15 5.80
N GLU A 397 19.77 22.48 4.51
CA GLU A 397 19.80 21.47 3.45
C GLU A 397 21.13 20.72 3.49
N ARG A 398 21.05 19.39 3.60
CA ARG A 398 22.20 18.48 3.73
C ARG A 398 22.31 17.63 2.48
N GLU A 399 23.52 17.49 1.97
CA GLU A 399 23.80 16.61 0.83
C GLU A 399 23.93 15.15 1.28
N LEU A 400 23.68 14.23 0.34
CA LEU A 400 23.79 12.79 0.56
C LEU A 400 25.11 12.33 1.22
N PRO A 401 26.30 12.86 0.87
CA PRO A 401 27.56 12.47 1.52
C PRO A 401 27.61 12.77 3.03
N GLU A 402 26.91 13.82 3.49
CA GLU A 402 26.84 14.16 4.91
C GLU A 402 25.93 13.18 5.66
N LEU A 403 24.77 12.85 5.09
CA LEU A 403 23.86 11.84 5.64
C LEU A 403 24.52 10.45 5.71
N VAL A 404 25.24 10.05 4.66
CA VAL A 404 26.03 8.81 4.65
C VAL A 404 27.12 8.84 5.72
N GLY A 405 27.74 9.99 5.96
CA GLY A 405 28.69 10.18 7.06
C GLY A 405 28.07 9.92 8.42
N LEU A 406 26.90 10.53 8.70
CA LEU A 406 26.17 10.30 9.94
C LEU A 406 25.84 8.82 10.14
N PHE A 407 25.30 8.16 9.12
CA PHE A 407 25.01 6.73 9.19
C PHE A 407 26.27 5.90 9.49
N ALA A 408 27.38 6.18 8.79
CA ALA A 408 28.62 5.44 8.94
C ALA A 408 29.26 5.63 10.33
N ASP A 409 29.22 6.84 10.88
CA ASP A 409 29.73 7.14 12.21
C ASP A 409 28.92 6.38 13.29
N GLN A 410 27.59 6.35 13.17
CA GLN A 410 26.74 5.58 14.07
C GLN A 410 26.96 4.07 13.95
N LEU A 411 27.09 3.57 12.71
CA LEU A 411 27.40 2.17 12.47
C LEU A 411 28.77 1.79 13.04
N GLY A 412 29.77 2.67 12.95
CA GLY A 412 31.09 2.48 13.54
C GLY A 412 31.02 2.29 15.05
N THR A 413 30.36 3.21 15.75
CA THR A 413 30.15 3.14 17.21
C THR A 413 29.46 1.84 17.62
N LEU A 414 28.36 1.49 16.94
CA LEU A 414 27.64 0.24 17.19
C LEU A 414 28.54 -1.00 17.05
N LEU A 415 29.37 -1.03 15.99
CA LEU A 415 30.25 -2.17 15.73
C LEU A 415 31.37 -2.29 16.79
N GLU A 416 31.86 -1.17 17.33
CA GLU A 416 32.83 -1.17 18.45
C GLU A 416 32.23 -1.79 19.72
N ASP A 417 30.95 -1.54 19.99
CA ASP A 417 30.26 -2.03 21.18
C ASP A 417 29.79 -3.48 21.07
N VAL A 418 29.38 -3.92 19.88
CA VAL A 418 28.74 -5.23 19.67
C VAL A 418 29.72 -6.31 19.20
N LEU A 419 30.75 -5.95 18.41
CA LEU A 419 31.66 -6.94 17.83
C LEU A 419 32.94 -7.09 18.67
N THR A 420 33.01 -8.19 19.42
CA THR A 420 34.16 -8.57 20.27
C THR A 420 35.46 -8.93 19.51
N SER A 421 35.46 -8.87 18.18
CA SER A 421 36.62 -9.16 17.33
C SER A 421 36.59 -8.30 16.07
N GLU A 422 37.76 -8.05 15.46
CA GLU A 422 37.93 -7.43 14.14
C GLU A 422 37.21 -8.25 13.04
N SER A 423 35.87 -8.18 13.00
CA SER A 423 35.08 -8.74 11.91
C SER A 423 35.43 -7.93 10.65
N PRO A 424 35.84 -8.58 9.56
CA PRO A 424 36.14 -7.88 8.31
C PRO A 424 34.87 -7.39 7.58
N VAL A 425 33.68 -7.54 8.20
CA VAL A 425 32.39 -7.15 7.63
C VAL A 425 31.66 -6.24 8.60
N SER A 426 31.29 -5.06 8.10
CA SER A 426 30.56 -4.01 8.82
C SER A 426 29.09 -3.95 8.42
N LEU A 427 28.78 -4.19 7.15
CA LEU A 427 27.42 -4.21 6.62
C LEU A 427 27.33 -5.12 5.40
N VAL A 428 26.26 -5.92 5.31
CA VAL A 428 25.92 -6.67 4.09
C VAL A 428 24.66 -6.10 3.45
N LEU A 429 24.79 -5.60 2.23
CA LEU A 429 23.69 -5.04 1.45
C LEU A 429 23.25 -6.03 0.37
N PHE A 430 21.97 -6.38 0.37
CA PHE A 430 21.33 -7.22 -0.64
C PHE A 430 20.50 -6.36 -1.59
N LEU A 431 20.79 -6.45 -2.89
CA LEU A 431 20.14 -5.75 -3.98
C LEU A 431 19.43 -6.78 -4.88
N ASP A 432 18.12 -6.96 -4.75
CA ASP A 432 17.36 -7.87 -5.60
C ASP A 432 16.67 -7.13 -6.76
N THR A 433 16.38 -7.86 -7.82
CA THR A 433 15.69 -7.37 -9.02
C THR A 433 16.44 -6.24 -9.74
N MET A 434 17.76 -6.39 -9.91
CA MET A 434 18.61 -5.38 -10.57
C MET A 434 18.20 -5.06 -12.01
N GLU A 435 17.46 -5.95 -12.69
CA GLU A 435 16.87 -5.65 -13.99
C GLU A 435 15.96 -4.40 -13.97
N GLU A 436 15.26 -4.10 -12.86
CA GLU A 436 14.40 -2.93 -12.76
C GLU A 436 15.21 -1.62 -12.75
N VAL A 437 16.40 -1.63 -12.13
CA VAL A 437 17.34 -0.50 -12.19
C VAL A 437 17.85 -0.30 -13.61
N GLN A 438 18.18 -1.39 -14.31
CA GLN A 438 18.65 -1.33 -15.70
C GLN A 438 17.55 -0.84 -16.65
N LEU A 439 16.29 -1.23 -16.40
CA LEU A 439 15.13 -0.78 -17.17
C LEU A 439 14.86 0.73 -17.01
N LYS A 440 15.18 1.31 -15.84
CA LYS A 440 15.13 2.77 -15.60
C LYS A 440 16.24 3.55 -16.34
N GLY A 441 17.16 2.86 -17.00
CA GLY A 441 18.17 3.45 -17.87
C GLY A 441 19.52 3.72 -17.19
N PRO A 442 20.48 4.29 -17.93
CA PRO A 442 21.86 4.39 -17.50
C PRO A 442 22.11 5.40 -16.36
N GLY A 443 21.30 6.46 -16.24
CA GLY A 443 21.39 7.41 -15.12
C GLY A 443 21.02 6.76 -13.79
N ALA A 444 19.99 5.91 -13.78
CA ALA A 444 19.60 5.14 -12.59
C ALA A 444 20.71 4.18 -12.13
N VAL A 445 21.37 3.50 -13.08
CA VAL A 445 22.51 2.64 -12.79
C VAL A 445 23.68 3.45 -12.20
N ARG A 446 23.94 4.65 -12.74
CA ARG A 446 24.96 5.55 -12.21
C ARG A 446 24.64 6.01 -10.79
N ASP A 447 23.44 6.53 -10.53
CA ASP A 447 23.10 7.08 -9.21
C ASP A 447 23.22 6.02 -8.11
N LEU A 448 22.76 4.80 -8.39
CA LEU A 448 22.96 3.68 -7.48
C LEU A 448 24.46 3.37 -7.29
N ALA A 449 25.24 3.38 -8.36
CA ALA A 449 26.67 3.12 -8.30
C ALA A 449 27.42 4.19 -7.50
N ASP A 450 27.06 5.47 -7.65
CA ASP A 450 27.62 6.59 -6.90
C ASP A 450 27.22 6.54 -5.43
N PHE A 451 25.96 6.20 -5.12
CA PHE A 451 25.51 5.95 -3.75
C PHE A 451 26.28 4.82 -3.08
N LEU A 452 26.45 3.67 -3.77
CA LEU A 452 27.23 2.54 -3.27
C LEU A 452 28.71 2.90 -3.09
N HIS A 453 29.26 3.76 -3.97
CA HIS A 453 30.61 4.28 -3.82
C HIS A 453 30.77 5.14 -2.57
N LEU A 454 29.83 6.05 -2.30
CA LEU A 454 29.79 6.88 -1.09
C LEU A 454 29.72 6.02 0.17
N LEU A 455 28.82 5.03 0.19
CA LEU A 455 28.71 4.07 1.29
C LEU A 455 30.00 3.27 1.48
N HIS A 456 30.57 2.73 0.41
CA HIS A 456 31.80 1.93 0.47
C HIS A 456 32.99 2.74 1.00
N ALA A 457 33.08 4.03 0.63
CA ALA A 457 34.14 4.92 1.09
C ALA A 457 34.05 5.24 2.60
N ARG A 458 32.85 5.22 3.18
CA ARG A 458 32.61 5.57 4.59
C ARG A 458 32.39 4.36 5.50
N VAL A 459 32.04 3.20 4.96
CA VAL A 459 31.76 1.97 5.70
C VAL A 459 32.80 0.90 5.29
N PRO A 460 34.00 0.89 5.90
CA PRO A 460 35.02 -0.11 5.62
C PRO A 460 34.50 -1.51 5.91
N GLY A 461 34.69 -2.46 4.98
CA GLY A 461 34.15 -3.82 5.12
C GLY A 461 32.72 -4.00 4.60
N LEU A 462 32.14 -2.99 3.92
CA LEU A 462 30.88 -3.12 3.20
C LEU A 462 30.94 -4.24 2.16
N ARG A 463 29.92 -5.08 2.15
CA ARG A 463 29.74 -6.17 1.19
C ARG A 463 28.42 -6.04 0.46
N VAL A 464 28.43 -6.17 -0.87
CA VAL A 464 27.26 -6.03 -1.72
C VAL A 464 26.95 -7.35 -2.43
N VAL A 465 25.74 -7.87 -2.21
CA VAL A 465 25.16 -8.97 -2.97
C VAL A 465 24.11 -8.40 -3.91
N SER A 466 24.22 -8.64 -5.21
CA SER A 466 23.20 -8.26 -6.18
C SER A 466 22.59 -9.48 -6.89
N SER A 467 21.33 -9.37 -7.31
CA SER A 467 20.62 -10.42 -8.05
C SER A 467 19.91 -9.81 -9.26
N GLY A 468 20.01 -10.48 -10.42
CA GLY A 468 19.32 -10.03 -11.62
C GLY A 468 19.39 -10.98 -12.82
N ARG A 469 18.87 -10.53 -13.96
CA ARG A 469 18.82 -11.30 -15.23
C ARG A 469 19.89 -10.91 -16.25
N GLY A 470 20.36 -9.67 -16.20
CA GLY A 470 21.31 -9.10 -17.15
C GLY A 470 22.77 -9.27 -16.72
N ASP A 471 23.65 -8.62 -17.47
CA ASP A 471 25.06 -8.52 -17.11
C ASP A 471 25.22 -7.80 -15.77
N PRO A 472 26.11 -8.29 -14.89
CA PRO A 472 26.33 -7.71 -13.58
C PRO A 472 26.90 -6.28 -13.74
N PRO A 473 26.27 -5.25 -13.17
CA PRO A 473 26.86 -3.92 -13.17
C PRO A 473 28.14 -3.92 -12.32
N ALA A 474 29.19 -3.29 -12.84
CA ALA A 474 30.40 -3.02 -12.07
C ALA A 474 30.16 -1.75 -11.24
N PHE A 475 30.34 -1.84 -9.93
CA PHE A 475 30.20 -0.68 -9.05
C PHE A 475 31.58 -0.03 -8.80
N PRO A 476 31.72 1.31 -8.96
CA PRO A 476 32.95 2.02 -8.67
C PRO A 476 33.42 1.80 -7.23
N GLY A 477 34.72 1.55 -7.05
CA GLY A 477 35.31 1.25 -5.74
C GLY A 477 35.28 -0.23 -5.35
N PHE A 478 34.48 -1.07 -6.02
CA PHE A 478 34.53 -2.52 -5.87
C PHE A 478 35.49 -3.15 -6.89
N ALA A 479 36.14 -4.24 -6.51
CA ALA A 479 36.85 -5.10 -7.46
C ALA A 479 35.84 -5.77 -8.43
N GLN A 480 36.33 -6.46 -9.47
CA GLN A 480 35.43 -7.17 -10.39
C GLN A 480 34.44 -8.07 -9.64
N PRO A 481 33.13 -8.01 -9.99
CA PRO A 481 32.12 -8.78 -9.29
C PRO A 481 32.37 -10.28 -9.45
N HIS A 482 32.27 -11.02 -8.35
CA HIS A 482 32.20 -12.47 -8.44
C HIS A 482 30.80 -12.87 -8.91
N VAL A 483 30.70 -13.55 -10.06
CA VAL A 483 29.41 -13.91 -10.66
C VAL A 483 29.07 -15.36 -10.38
N VAL A 484 27.90 -15.61 -9.79
CA VAL A 484 27.30 -16.92 -9.60
C VAL A 484 26.16 -17.07 -10.60
N LEU A 485 26.36 -17.95 -11.59
CA LEU A 485 25.34 -18.28 -12.59
C LEU A 485 24.45 -19.42 -12.07
N LEU A 486 23.17 -19.13 -11.89
CA LEU A 486 22.16 -20.14 -11.55
C LEU A 486 21.55 -20.72 -12.82
N GLY A 487 21.80 -22.01 -13.04
CA GLY A 487 21.06 -22.86 -13.99
C GLY A 487 19.97 -23.66 -13.29
N ASP A 488 19.37 -24.65 -13.93
CA ASP A 488 18.39 -25.54 -13.28
C ASP A 488 19.01 -26.32 -12.09
N LEU A 489 18.14 -26.85 -11.21
CA LEU A 489 18.56 -27.81 -10.17
C LEU A 489 19.01 -29.13 -10.80
N ASP A 490 19.93 -29.81 -10.13
CA ASP A 490 20.24 -31.20 -10.45
C ASP A 490 19.04 -32.12 -10.15
N ASP A 491 19.00 -33.28 -10.80
CA ASP A 491 17.86 -34.20 -10.75
C ASP A 491 17.53 -34.65 -9.31
N GLU A 492 18.54 -34.86 -8.46
CA GLU A 492 18.36 -35.28 -7.08
C GLU A 492 17.69 -34.17 -6.25
N SER A 493 18.23 -32.95 -6.34
CA SER A 493 17.64 -31.78 -5.69
C SER A 493 16.22 -31.50 -6.19
N ALA A 494 15.98 -31.60 -7.49
CA ALA A 494 14.67 -31.41 -8.09
C ALA A 494 13.63 -32.46 -7.61
N GLU A 495 14.04 -33.73 -7.49
CA GLU A 495 13.22 -34.77 -6.86
C GLU A 495 12.92 -34.43 -5.38
N LEU A 496 13.88 -33.89 -4.63
CA LEU A 496 13.64 -33.53 -3.23
C LEU A 496 12.66 -32.34 -3.10
N VAL A 497 12.79 -31.32 -3.94
CA VAL A 497 11.84 -30.18 -3.99
C VAL A 497 10.41 -30.70 -4.18
N LEU A 498 10.19 -31.58 -5.16
CA LEU A 498 8.87 -32.15 -5.42
C LEU A 498 8.34 -32.98 -4.24
N ALA A 499 9.22 -33.69 -3.53
CA ALA A 499 8.84 -34.47 -2.35
C ALA A 499 8.30 -33.55 -1.23
N ASP A 500 8.99 -32.45 -0.93
CA ASP A 500 8.58 -31.50 0.11
C ASP A 500 7.31 -30.72 -0.26
N LEU A 501 7.08 -30.51 -1.56
CA LEU A 501 5.84 -29.92 -2.06
C LEU A 501 4.64 -30.89 -2.04
N GLY A 502 4.85 -32.12 -1.58
CA GLY A 502 3.81 -33.13 -1.35
C GLY A 502 3.70 -34.22 -2.40
N VAL A 503 4.62 -34.31 -3.38
CA VAL A 503 4.64 -35.38 -4.39
C VAL A 503 5.37 -36.59 -3.82
N THR A 504 4.64 -37.46 -3.11
CA THR A 504 5.23 -38.59 -2.35
C THR A 504 5.74 -39.74 -3.22
N ASP A 505 5.16 -39.97 -4.41
CA ASP A 505 5.61 -41.02 -5.33
C ASP A 505 6.93 -40.65 -6.04
N ARG A 506 7.95 -41.49 -5.84
CA ARG A 506 9.27 -41.32 -6.44
C ARG A 506 9.29 -41.50 -7.95
N ALA A 507 8.48 -42.40 -8.52
CA ALA A 507 8.45 -42.64 -9.96
C ALA A 507 7.87 -41.43 -10.71
N LEU A 508 6.80 -40.87 -10.16
CA LEU A 508 6.23 -39.61 -10.62
C LEU A 508 7.24 -38.45 -10.54
N ARG A 509 7.93 -38.27 -9.41
CA ARG A 509 8.95 -37.20 -9.29
C ARG A 509 10.01 -37.27 -10.38
N ARG A 510 10.57 -38.46 -10.63
CA ARG A 510 11.55 -38.69 -11.71
C ARG A 510 11.00 -38.35 -13.09
N THR A 511 9.74 -38.67 -13.33
CA THR A 511 9.07 -38.39 -14.60
C THR A 511 8.86 -36.90 -14.80
N VAL A 512 8.47 -36.18 -13.75
CA VAL A 512 8.36 -34.71 -13.74
C VAL A 512 9.75 -34.10 -14.01
N VAL A 513 10.77 -34.39 -13.22
CA VAL A 513 12.12 -33.82 -13.37
C VAL A 513 12.68 -34.04 -14.78
N ARG A 514 12.65 -35.28 -15.29
CA ARG A 514 13.14 -35.62 -16.62
C ARG A 514 12.40 -34.89 -17.75
N ARG A 515 11.12 -34.54 -17.55
CA ARG A 515 10.29 -33.91 -18.59
C ARG A 515 10.30 -32.38 -18.53
N PHE A 516 10.41 -31.80 -17.35
CA PHE A 516 10.29 -30.37 -17.11
C PHE A 516 11.61 -29.66 -16.81
N GLY A 517 12.67 -30.43 -16.59
CA GLY A 517 13.94 -29.91 -16.10
C GLY A 517 13.90 -29.60 -14.60
N GLY A 518 14.98 -29.02 -14.10
CA GLY A 518 15.17 -28.73 -12.68
C GLY A 518 14.78 -27.30 -12.28
N ASN A 519 13.99 -26.59 -13.08
CA ASN A 519 13.61 -25.21 -12.77
C ASN A 519 12.64 -25.15 -11.56
N PRO A 520 13.01 -24.52 -10.42
CA PRO A 520 12.22 -24.55 -9.19
C PRO A 520 10.78 -24.05 -9.32
N LEU A 521 10.56 -22.96 -10.06
CA LEU A 521 9.22 -22.44 -10.31
C LEU A 521 8.35 -23.46 -11.06
N THR A 522 8.94 -24.11 -12.07
CA THR A 522 8.27 -25.14 -12.85
C THR A 522 7.90 -26.35 -11.98
N LEU A 523 8.82 -26.79 -11.11
CA LEU A 523 8.58 -27.90 -10.17
C LEU A 523 7.47 -27.57 -9.15
N ARG A 524 7.44 -26.33 -8.64
CA ARG A 524 6.40 -25.87 -7.72
C ARG A 524 5.01 -25.94 -8.34
N LEU A 525 4.88 -25.45 -9.57
CA LEU A 525 3.64 -25.51 -10.33
C LEU A 525 3.23 -26.97 -10.60
N ALA A 526 4.16 -27.83 -11.01
CA ALA A 526 3.89 -29.26 -11.23
C ALA A 526 3.39 -29.96 -9.95
N ALA A 527 4.00 -29.66 -8.79
CA ALA A 527 3.57 -30.23 -7.52
C ALA A 527 2.20 -29.73 -7.07
N ASP A 528 1.91 -28.43 -7.24
CA ASP A 528 0.59 -27.85 -6.94
C ASP A 528 -0.52 -28.52 -7.76
N VAL A 529 -0.23 -28.84 -9.02
CA VAL A 529 -1.13 -29.59 -9.90
C VAL A 529 -1.35 -31.03 -9.38
N VAL A 530 -0.29 -31.76 -9.03
CA VAL A 530 -0.39 -33.12 -8.48
C VAL A 530 -1.20 -33.14 -7.18
N ARG A 531 -1.00 -32.16 -6.30
CA ARG A 531 -1.70 -32.05 -5.00
C ARG A 531 -3.21 -31.85 -5.18
N LYS A 532 -3.63 -31.05 -6.16
CA LYS A 532 -5.05 -30.79 -6.46
C LYS A 532 -5.76 -31.98 -7.11
N VAL A 533 -5.04 -32.89 -7.75
CA VAL A 533 -5.61 -33.94 -8.62
C VAL A 533 -5.48 -35.37 -8.05
N GLY A 534 -4.51 -35.63 -7.15
CA GLY A 534 -4.30 -36.93 -6.48
C GLY A 534 -3.35 -37.89 -7.20
N ALA A 535 -2.59 -38.71 -6.45
CA ALA A 535 -1.49 -39.56 -6.96
C ALA A 535 -1.95 -40.76 -7.82
N ASP A 536 -3.04 -41.43 -7.44
CA ASP A 536 -3.58 -42.61 -8.16
C ASP A 536 -4.01 -42.30 -9.59
N ALA A 537 -4.40 -41.05 -9.84
CA ALA A 537 -4.80 -40.58 -11.14
C ALA A 537 -3.59 -40.41 -12.08
N VAL A 538 -2.40 -40.22 -11.52
CA VAL A 538 -1.14 -40.06 -12.27
C VAL A 538 -0.52 -41.41 -12.61
N ASP A 539 -0.65 -42.41 -11.72
CA ASP A 539 -0.22 -43.79 -11.99
C ASP A 539 -0.99 -44.43 -13.17
N ASP A 540 -2.30 -44.17 -13.30
CA ASP A 540 -3.11 -44.66 -14.43
C ASP A 540 -2.76 -43.97 -15.78
N VAL A 541 -2.03 -42.86 -15.72
CA VAL A 541 -1.52 -42.10 -16.87
C VAL A 541 -0.09 -42.53 -17.23
N VAL A 542 0.77 -42.74 -16.23
CA VAL A 542 2.14 -43.23 -16.41
C VAL A 542 2.12 -44.70 -16.87
N GLY A 543 1.25 -45.53 -16.31
CA GLY A 543 1.08 -46.93 -16.72
C GLY A 543 0.50 -47.12 -18.13
N ARG A 544 -0.25 -46.14 -18.66
CA ARG A 544 -0.67 -46.10 -20.08
C ARG A 544 0.41 -45.55 -21.01
N ALA A 545 1.28 -44.67 -20.51
CA ALA A 545 2.41 -44.11 -21.27
C ALA A 545 3.54 -45.11 -21.50
N ASP A 546 3.79 -46.04 -20.57
CA ASP A 546 4.79 -47.11 -20.73
C ASP A 546 4.41 -48.16 -21.80
N ALA A 547 3.12 -48.25 -22.17
CA ALA A 547 2.63 -49.18 -23.19
C ALA A 547 2.88 -48.70 -24.63
N VAL A 548 3.31 -47.45 -24.83
CA VAL A 548 3.56 -46.86 -26.16
C VAL A 548 5.01 -46.38 -26.21
N THR A 549 5.86 -47.19 -26.84
CA THR A 549 7.26 -46.82 -27.11
C THR A 549 7.33 -45.59 -28.03
N GLY A 550 7.90 -44.50 -27.50
CA GLY A 550 8.30 -43.30 -28.24
C GLY A 550 7.12 -42.41 -28.63
N ILE A 551 7.12 -41.15 -28.19
CA ILE A 551 5.97 -40.19 -28.20
C ILE A 551 5.06 -40.49 -27.00
N ALA A 552 4.78 -39.63 -26.02
CA ALA A 552 4.87 -38.19 -25.87
C ALA A 552 4.98 -37.83 -24.38
N GLY A 553 5.96 -37.01 -24.01
CA GLY A 553 5.90 -36.31 -22.72
C GLY A 553 5.01 -35.05 -22.76
N GLU A 554 4.46 -34.68 -23.93
CA GLU A 554 3.48 -33.59 -24.11
C GLU A 554 2.10 -33.98 -23.57
N GLN A 555 1.75 -35.28 -23.61
CA GLN A 555 0.41 -35.76 -23.23
C GLN A 555 0.19 -35.84 -21.71
N VAL A 556 1.24 -36.09 -20.91
CA VAL A 556 1.14 -36.18 -19.43
C VAL A 556 0.89 -34.79 -18.80
N LEU A 557 1.38 -33.75 -19.47
CA LEU A 557 1.17 -32.34 -19.13
C LEU A 557 -0.27 -31.87 -19.43
N GLY A 558 -0.76 -32.20 -20.63
CA GLY A 558 -2.16 -32.00 -20.99
C GLY A 558 -3.10 -32.70 -20.01
N LEU A 559 -2.77 -33.92 -19.56
CA LEU A 559 -3.60 -34.70 -18.62
C LEU A 559 -3.63 -34.15 -17.18
N LEU A 560 -2.55 -33.55 -16.69
CA LEU A 560 -2.46 -32.95 -15.36
C LEU A 560 -3.18 -31.60 -15.29
N TYR A 561 -3.07 -30.79 -16.34
CA TYR A 561 -3.78 -29.50 -16.45
C TYR A 561 -5.24 -29.65 -16.88
N ASP A 562 -5.58 -30.59 -17.78
CA ASP A 562 -6.97 -30.92 -18.11
C ASP A 562 -7.76 -31.29 -16.86
N ARG A 563 -7.10 -31.87 -15.83
CA ARG A 563 -7.73 -32.21 -14.54
C ARG A 563 -7.82 -31.05 -13.55
N VAL A 564 -6.89 -30.09 -13.55
CA VAL A 564 -7.03 -28.82 -12.79
C VAL A 564 -8.12 -27.95 -13.38
N LEU A 565 -8.16 -27.85 -14.72
CA LEU A 565 -9.25 -27.23 -15.44
C LEU A 565 -10.56 -27.99 -15.22
N ALA A 566 -10.56 -29.33 -15.13
CA ALA A 566 -11.75 -30.12 -14.82
C ALA A 566 -12.33 -29.92 -13.41
N HIS A 567 -11.59 -29.32 -12.48
CA HIS A 567 -12.09 -28.94 -11.15
C HIS A 567 -12.63 -27.51 -11.08
N ILE A 568 -12.56 -26.74 -12.17
CA ILE A 568 -13.36 -25.52 -12.33
C ILE A 568 -14.81 -25.97 -12.33
N GLY A 569 -15.53 -25.64 -11.26
CA GLY A 569 -16.90 -26.09 -11.04
C GLY A 569 -17.87 -25.60 -12.12
N ASP A 570 -17.52 -24.49 -12.78
CA ASP A 570 -18.28 -23.91 -13.87
C ASP A 570 -17.81 -24.41 -15.27
N PRO A 571 -18.68 -25.11 -16.02
CA PRO A 571 -18.35 -25.65 -17.34
C PRO A 571 -18.04 -24.59 -18.41
N GLU A 572 -18.58 -23.38 -18.30
CA GLU A 572 -18.33 -22.27 -19.24
C GLU A 572 -16.98 -21.63 -18.97
N VAL A 573 -16.65 -21.41 -17.69
CA VAL A 573 -15.34 -20.87 -17.26
C VAL A 573 -14.22 -21.81 -17.70
N ARG A 574 -14.40 -23.12 -17.52
CA ARG A 574 -13.45 -24.14 -17.98
C ARG A 574 -13.21 -24.10 -19.48
N ARG A 575 -14.26 -23.83 -20.27
CA ARG A 575 -14.20 -23.78 -21.73
C ARG A 575 -13.32 -22.62 -22.21
N VAL A 576 -13.31 -21.53 -21.46
CA VAL A 576 -12.53 -20.32 -21.78
C VAL A 576 -11.13 -20.32 -21.16
N ALA A 577 -10.95 -20.93 -20.00
CA ALA A 577 -9.68 -20.91 -19.28
C ALA A 577 -8.48 -21.39 -20.12
N HIS A 578 -8.68 -22.37 -21.02
CA HIS A 578 -7.61 -22.91 -21.85
C HIS A 578 -7.27 -22.05 -23.07
N PRO A 579 -8.20 -21.67 -23.98
CA PRO A 579 -7.88 -20.77 -25.09
C PRO A 579 -7.60 -19.33 -24.62
N GLY A 580 -8.15 -18.93 -23.47
CA GLY A 580 -7.91 -17.63 -22.83
C GLY A 580 -6.44 -17.38 -22.51
N LEU A 581 -5.63 -18.41 -22.25
CA LEU A 581 -4.20 -18.27 -22.00
C LEU A 581 -3.42 -17.71 -23.20
N ALA A 582 -3.97 -17.73 -24.42
CA ALA A 582 -3.33 -17.03 -25.53
C ALA A 582 -3.37 -15.51 -25.35
N VAL A 583 -4.40 -14.94 -24.71
CA VAL A 583 -4.53 -13.49 -24.46
C VAL A 583 -3.95 -13.10 -23.11
N ARG A 584 -3.17 -12.01 -23.04
CA ARG A 584 -2.54 -11.56 -21.78
C ARG A 584 -3.55 -10.88 -20.86
N LEU A 585 -4.53 -10.20 -21.46
CA LEU A 585 -5.61 -9.48 -20.80
C LEU A 585 -6.95 -10.07 -21.21
N VAL A 586 -7.80 -10.35 -20.22
CA VAL A 586 -9.18 -10.78 -20.42
C VAL A 586 -10.09 -9.64 -20.02
N THR A 587 -10.89 -9.17 -20.96
CA THR A 587 -11.96 -8.19 -20.76
C THR A 587 -13.26 -8.73 -21.34
N VAL A 588 -14.39 -8.10 -21.05
CA VAL A 588 -15.69 -8.48 -21.65
C VAL A 588 -15.63 -8.46 -23.18
N ASP A 589 -14.99 -7.45 -23.77
CA ASP A 589 -14.87 -7.36 -25.23
C ASP A 589 -13.92 -8.41 -25.82
N VAL A 590 -12.83 -8.75 -25.13
CA VAL A 590 -11.94 -9.86 -25.55
C VAL A 590 -12.67 -11.19 -25.46
N LEU A 591 -13.43 -11.44 -24.40
CA LEU A 591 -14.29 -12.63 -24.29
C LEU A 591 -15.26 -12.69 -25.48
N ARG A 592 -15.99 -11.61 -25.72
CA ARG A 592 -17.02 -11.51 -26.75
C ARG A 592 -16.49 -11.65 -28.18
N ARG A 593 -15.36 -11.02 -28.50
CA ARG A 593 -14.88 -10.86 -29.89
C ARG A 593 -13.70 -11.76 -30.25
N VAL A 594 -12.93 -12.23 -29.27
CA VAL A 594 -11.73 -13.04 -29.48
C VAL A 594 -11.94 -14.48 -29.03
N LEU A 595 -12.56 -14.68 -27.86
CA LEU A 595 -12.66 -16.02 -27.25
C LEU A 595 -13.99 -16.73 -27.52
N ALA A 596 -15.09 -16.02 -27.81
CA ALA A 596 -16.41 -16.63 -28.01
C ALA A 596 -16.43 -17.70 -29.13
N GLU A 597 -15.91 -17.37 -30.32
CA GLU A 597 -15.84 -18.32 -31.45
C GLU A 597 -14.89 -19.50 -31.14
N PRO A 598 -13.62 -19.30 -30.73
CA PRO A 598 -12.70 -20.41 -30.47
C PRO A 598 -13.11 -21.30 -29.29
N CYS A 599 -13.79 -20.72 -28.30
CA CYS A 599 -14.26 -21.44 -27.12
C CYS A 599 -15.67 -22.00 -27.30
N GLY A 600 -16.47 -21.55 -28.26
CA GLY A 600 -17.83 -22.07 -28.49
C GLY A 600 -18.81 -21.70 -27.37
N PHE A 601 -18.86 -20.43 -26.97
CA PHE A 601 -19.92 -19.88 -26.11
C PHE A 601 -20.58 -18.67 -26.78
N ASP A 602 -21.76 -18.27 -26.32
CA ASP A 602 -22.50 -17.15 -26.91
C ASP A 602 -21.81 -15.81 -26.57
N PRO A 603 -21.46 -14.95 -27.56
CA PRO A 603 -20.92 -13.61 -27.30
C PRO A 603 -21.77 -12.74 -26.35
N GLU A 604 -23.08 -12.99 -26.25
CA GLU A 604 -23.97 -12.30 -25.30
C GLU A 604 -23.69 -12.67 -23.84
N ASP A 605 -23.16 -13.87 -23.57
CA ASP A 605 -22.84 -14.35 -22.22
C ASP A 605 -21.52 -13.80 -21.64
N ALA A 606 -20.78 -12.98 -22.40
CA ALA A 606 -19.44 -12.53 -22.05
C ALA A 606 -19.35 -11.77 -20.71
N GLU A 607 -20.35 -10.96 -20.36
CA GLU A 607 -20.40 -10.21 -19.10
C GLU A 607 -20.61 -11.14 -17.90
N SER A 608 -21.54 -12.08 -18.02
CA SER A 608 -21.77 -13.10 -16.99
C SER A 608 -20.55 -14.01 -16.83
N LEU A 609 -19.85 -14.33 -17.92
CA LEU A 609 -18.66 -15.16 -17.89
C LEU A 609 -17.45 -14.43 -17.29
N PHE A 610 -17.32 -13.12 -17.55
CA PHE A 610 -16.28 -12.28 -16.95
C PHE A 610 -16.37 -12.26 -15.42
N GLU A 611 -17.55 -12.05 -14.85
CA GLU A 611 -17.76 -12.08 -13.39
C GLU A 611 -17.43 -13.44 -12.77
N ARG A 612 -17.74 -14.53 -13.49
CA ARG A 612 -17.40 -15.88 -13.05
C ARG A 612 -15.90 -16.15 -13.11
N LEU A 613 -15.21 -15.67 -14.15
CA LEU A 613 -13.74 -15.73 -14.24
C LEU A 613 -13.07 -14.92 -13.12
N ARG A 614 -13.62 -13.75 -12.77
CA ARG A 614 -13.13 -12.89 -11.68
C ARG A 614 -13.22 -13.56 -10.31
N ALA A 615 -14.21 -14.42 -10.09
CA ALA A 615 -14.36 -15.18 -8.85
C ALA A 615 -13.32 -16.32 -8.69
N GLU A 616 -12.62 -16.71 -9.76
CA GLU A 616 -11.65 -17.82 -9.77
C GLU A 616 -10.21 -17.32 -9.50
N VAL A 617 -9.97 -16.91 -8.25
CA VAL A 617 -8.70 -16.34 -7.73
C VAL A 617 -7.47 -17.26 -7.95
N GLY A 618 -7.69 -18.55 -8.23
CA GLY A 618 -6.62 -19.51 -8.50
C GLY A 618 -5.98 -19.43 -9.90
N LEU A 619 -6.62 -18.75 -10.86
CA LEU A 619 -6.21 -18.68 -12.27
C LEU A 619 -6.08 -17.24 -12.79
N PHE A 620 -6.84 -16.32 -12.20
CA PHE A 620 -6.92 -14.93 -12.63
C PHE A 620 -6.63 -13.97 -11.47
N GLU A 621 -5.95 -12.88 -11.79
CA GLU A 621 -5.71 -11.73 -10.91
C GLU A 621 -6.47 -10.52 -11.47
N ALA A 622 -7.12 -9.76 -10.60
CA ALA A 622 -7.83 -8.55 -11.01
C ALA A 622 -6.84 -7.40 -11.23
N ASP A 623 -6.85 -6.82 -12.43
CA ASP A 623 -6.02 -5.68 -12.84
C ASP A 623 -6.91 -4.45 -13.08
N GLY A 624 -7.73 -4.13 -12.06
CA GLY A 624 -8.78 -3.11 -12.13
C GLY A 624 -10.20 -3.68 -12.08
N PRO A 625 -11.22 -2.82 -12.24
CA PRO A 625 -12.63 -3.23 -12.21
C PRO A 625 -13.00 -4.12 -13.42
N ASP A 626 -12.49 -3.80 -14.62
CA ASP A 626 -12.95 -4.40 -15.89
C ASP A 626 -11.87 -5.19 -16.64
N VAL A 627 -10.75 -5.52 -15.98
CA VAL A 627 -9.63 -6.25 -16.58
C VAL A 627 -9.17 -7.39 -15.66
N LEU A 628 -8.98 -8.56 -16.25
CA LEU A 628 -8.39 -9.72 -15.59
C LEU A 628 -7.08 -10.09 -16.29
N ARG A 629 -6.07 -10.43 -15.48
CA ARG A 629 -4.81 -11.04 -15.94
C ARG A 629 -4.78 -12.50 -15.57
N HIS A 630 -4.16 -13.31 -16.41
CA HIS A 630 -3.77 -14.65 -16.00
C HIS A 630 -2.60 -14.57 -15.03
N ARG A 631 -2.59 -15.42 -14.01
CA ARG A 631 -1.42 -15.56 -13.14
C ARG A 631 -0.19 -15.93 -13.98
N GLN A 632 0.85 -15.10 -13.93
CA GLN A 632 1.96 -15.13 -14.89
C GLN A 632 2.75 -16.45 -14.84
N ASP A 633 2.86 -17.03 -13.64
CA ASP A 633 3.49 -18.33 -13.38
C ASP A 633 2.75 -19.48 -14.08
N VAL A 634 1.42 -19.50 -14.00
CA VAL A 634 0.56 -20.48 -14.69
C VAL A 634 0.62 -20.28 -16.21
N ARG A 635 0.53 -19.04 -16.66
CA ARG A 635 0.55 -18.67 -18.08
C ARG A 635 1.82 -19.14 -18.79
N ALA A 636 2.99 -18.81 -18.23
CA ALA A 636 4.28 -19.12 -18.86
C ALA A 636 4.51 -20.63 -19.04
N LEU A 637 4.06 -21.44 -18.08
CA LEU A 637 4.14 -22.90 -18.13
C LEU A 637 3.15 -23.52 -19.12
N MET A 638 1.93 -23.00 -19.19
CA MET A 638 0.89 -23.52 -20.08
C MET A 638 1.13 -23.17 -21.55
N LEU A 639 1.59 -21.95 -21.85
CA LEU A 639 1.94 -21.55 -23.22
C LEU A 639 3.03 -22.45 -23.84
N ARG A 640 3.99 -22.92 -23.03
CA ARG A 640 5.02 -23.88 -23.46
C ARG A 640 4.39 -25.20 -23.89
N THR A 641 3.53 -25.74 -23.04
CA THR A 641 2.84 -27.03 -23.26
C THR A 641 1.93 -27.00 -24.48
N MET A 642 1.19 -25.89 -24.65
CA MET A 642 0.15 -25.78 -25.66
C MET A 642 0.69 -25.58 -27.09
N ARG A 643 1.89 -25.00 -27.22
CA ARG A 643 2.57 -24.87 -28.51
C ARG A 643 3.01 -26.22 -29.09
N ASP A 644 3.33 -27.16 -28.22
CA ASP A 644 3.85 -28.47 -28.60
C ASP A 644 2.72 -29.51 -28.84
N GLU A 645 1.45 -29.17 -28.56
CA GLU A 645 0.29 -30.06 -28.73
C GLU A 645 -0.46 -29.83 -30.07
N PRO A 646 -0.38 -30.78 -31.03
CA PRO A 646 -0.91 -30.57 -32.39
C PRO A 646 -2.43 -30.37 -32.48
N SER A 647 -3.19 -30.96 -31.55
CA SER A 647 -4.66 -30.93 -31.52
C SER A 647 -5.23 -29.55 -31.13
N ARG A 648 -4.42 -28.72 -30.46
CA ARG A 648 -4.85 -27.43 -29.88
C ARG A 648 -4.18 -26.22 -30.53
N ALA A 649 -3.10 -26.45 -31.28
CA ALA A 649 -2.41 -25.43 -32.06
C ALA A 649 -3.36 -24.65 -33.00
N SER A 650 -4.37 -25.30 -33.59
CA SER A 650 -5.34 -24.64 -34.46
C SER A 650 -6.24 -23.65 -33.71
N THR A 651 -6.69 -24.00 -32.51
CA THR A 651 -7.52 -23.11 -31.67
C THR A 651 -6.71 -21.89 -31.23
N LEU A 652 -5.43 -22.07 -30.87
CA LEU A 652 -4.56 -20.96 -30.47
C LEU A 652 -4.19 -20.05 -31.62
N ALA A 653 -3.86 -20.64 -32.77
CA ALA A 653 -3.65 -19.87 -33.99
C ALA A 653 -4.90 -19.03 -34.30
N ARG A 654 -6.10 -19.61 -34.11
CA ARG A 654 -7.36 -18.89 -34.28
C ARG A 654 -7.56 -17.78 -33.25
N VAL A 655 -7.23 -18.01 -31.97
CA VAL A 655 -7.28 -16.98 -30.93
C VAL A 655 -6.33 -15.83 -31.26
N HIS A 656 -5.07 -16.12 -31.63
CA HIS A 656 -4.12 -15.09 -32.02
C HIS A 656 -4.58 -14.32 -33.27
N GLU A 657 -5.16 -15.00 -34.27
CA GLU A 657 -5.72 -14.35 -35.46
C GLU A 657 -6.88 -13.41 -35.10
N LEU A 658 -7.82 -13.86 -34.27
CA LEU A 658 -8.95 -13.05 -33.82
C LEU A 658 -8.50 -11.90 -32.92
N ALA A 659 -7.49 -12.12 -32.07
CA ALA A 659 -6.91 -11.09 -31.23
C ALA A 659 -6.20 -10.03 -32.06
N ILE A 660 -5.41 -10.42 -33.06
CA ILE A 660 -4.83 -9.49 -34.04
C ILE A 660 -5.96 -8.68 -34.68
N LYS A 661 -6.99 -9.33 -35.21
CA LYS A 661 -8.11 -8.65 -35.90
C LYS A 661 -8.91 -7.74 -34.96
N TYR A 662 -8.97 -8.09 -33.68
CA TYR A 662 -9.59 -7.28 -32.63
C TYR A 662 -8.73 -6.03 -32.39
N TYR A 663 -7.48 -6.18 -32.00
CA TYR A 663 -6.63 -5.02 -31.65
C TYR A 663 -6.24 -4.16 -32.86
N GLN A 664 -6.25 -4.73 -34.07
CA GLN A 664 -5.91 -4.03 -35.30
C GLN A 664 -6.85 -2.84 -35.55
N GLY A 665 -6.25 -1.65 -35.67
CA GLY A 665 -6.98 -0.39 -35.90
C GLY A 665 -7.51 0.30 -34.65
N ARG A 666 -7.11 -0.16 -33.45
CA ARG A 666 -7.30 0.56 -32.19
C ARG A 666 -6.10 1.47 -31.90
N ASP A 667 -6.36 2.58 -31.22
CA ASP A 667 -5.43 3.71 -31.12
C ASP A 667 -4.57 3.72 -29.85
N SER A 668 -4.88 2.90 -28.83
CA SER A 668 -4.10 2.91 -27.57
C SER A 668 -2.78 2.14 -27.68
N VAL A 669 -1.78 2.56 -26.89
CA VAL A 669 -0.45 1.90 -26.82
C VAL A 669 -0.58 0.49 -26.25
N GLU A 670 -1.48 0.30 -25.28
CA GLU A 670 -1.80 -0.98 -24.68
C GLU A 670 -2.42 -1.95 -25.69
N ASP A 671 -3.42 -1.50 -26.46
CA ASP A 671 -4.02 -2.31 -27.53
C ASP A 671 -2.97 -2.67 -28.60
N ARG A 672 -2.10 -1.72 -28.94
CA ARG A 672 -1.00 -1.96 -29.87
C ARG A 672 0.01 -2.98 -29.34
N ALA A 673 0.31 -2.95 -28.04
CA ALA A 673 1.18 -3.93 -27.41
C ALA A 673 0.58 -5.35 -27.51
N GLU A 674 -0.72 -5.49 -27.28
CA GLU A 674 -1.41 -6.78 -27.44
C GLU A 674 -1.43 -7.23 -28.91
N GLU A 675 -1.66 -6.33 -29.87
CA GLU A 675 -1.55 -6.64 -31.31
C GLU A 675 -0.15 -7.19 -31.65
N VAL A 676 0.91 -6.48 -31.28
CA VAL A 676 2.29 -6.87 -31.56
C VAL A 676 2.64 -8.18 -30.87
N TYR A 677 2.23 -8.37 -29.62
CA TYR A 677 2.41 -9.62 -28.89
C TYR A 677 1.81 -10.82 -29.65
N HIS A 678 0.57 -10.70 -30.12
CA HIS A 678 -0.10 -11.79 -30.83
C HIS A 678 0.55 -12.08 -32.19
N TRP A 679 1.06 -11.07 -32.88
CA TRP A 679 1.88 -11.27 -34.07
C TRP A 679 3.18 -12.01 -33.79
N LEU A 680 3.88 -11.64 -32.70
CA LEU A 680 5.12 -12.31 -32.28
C LEU A 680 4.86 -13.79 -31.95
N MET A 681 3.75 -14.09 -31.27
CA MET A 681 3.34 -15.46 -30.93
C MET A 681 2.91 -16.29 -32.14
N SER A 682 2.32 -15.66 -33.16
CA SER A 682 1.82 -16.34 -34.37
C SER A 682 2.93 -16.92 -35.28
N GLY A 683 4.20 -16.64 -34.99
CA GLY A 683 5.34 -17.12 -35.79
C GLY A 683 5.51 -16.40 -37.13
N THR A 684 4.78 -15.30 -37.35
CA THR A 684 4.99 -14.41 -38.49
C THR A 684 6.40 -13.81 -38.43
N ASP A 685 7.00 -13.55 -39.59
CA ASP A 685 8.29 -12.87 -39.67
C ASP A 685 8.22 -11.51 -38.91
N PRO A 686 8.94 -11.36 -37.78
CA PRO A 686 8.83 -10.18 -36.92
C PRO A 686 9.24 -8.89 -37.63
N ARG A 687 10.00 -8.97 -38.73
CA ARG A 687 10.35 -7.82 -39.58
C ARG A 687 9.12 -7.12 -40.19
N ARG A 688 7.97 -7.78 -40.26
CA ARG A 688 6.72 -7.14 -40.68
C ARG A 688 6.12 -6.24 -39.60
N LEU A 689 6.51 -6.45 -38.34
CA LEU A 689 6.06 -5.69 -37.18
C LEU A 689 6.84 -4.40 -36.99
N ASP A 690 7.91 -4.18 -37.77
CA ASP A 690 8.66 -2.92 -37.75
C ASP A 690 7.75 -1.71 -38.00
N ARG A 691 6.68 -1.87 -38.80
CA ARG A 691 5.68 -0.79 -39.04
C ARG A 691 4.69 -0.59 -37.90
N LEU A 692 4.51 -1.60 -37.05
CA LEU A 692 3.58 -1.56 -35.91
C LEU A 692 4.29 -1.17 -34.61
N TRP A 693 5.62 -1.26 -34.61
CA TRP A 693 6.46 -1.00 -33.46
C TRP A 693 6.45 0.48 -33.07
N HIS A 694 6.40 0.73 -31.77
CA HIS A 694 6.51 2.05 -31.17
C HIS A 694 7.37 1.97 -29.89
N PRO A 695 8.21 2.98 -29.59
CA PRO A 695 8.95 3.13 -28.34
C PRO A 695 8.26 2.61 -27.08
N ASP A 696 7.04 3.08 -26.84
CA ASP A 696 6.30 2.86 -25.60
C ASP A 696 5.90 1.39 -25.39
N LEU A 697 5.99 0.56 -26.44
CA LEU A 697 5.73 -0.87 -26.35
C LEU A 697 6.80 -1.62 -25.57
N ARG A 698 8.01 -1.05 -25.39
CA ARG A 698 9.13 -1.71 -24.70
C ARG A 698 8.74 -2.17 -23.29
N ARG A 699 8.20 -1.25 -22.48
CA ARG A 699 7.78 -1.56 -21.10
C ARG A 699 6.70 -2.65 -21.08
N LEU A 700 5.74 -2.57 -21.99
CA LEU A 700 4.57 -3.46 -22.04
C LEU A 700 4.91 -4.86 -22.59
N LEU A 701 5.95 -4.97 -23.42
CA LEU A 701 6.38 -6.22 -24.05
C LEU A 701 7.59 -6.87 -23.36
N ALA A 702 8.32 -6.15 -22.49
CA ALA A 702 9.45 -6.71 -21.74
C ALA A 702 9.12 -8.03 -21.01
N PRO A 703 7.95 -8.19 -20.35
CA PRO A 703 7.58 -9.45 -19.73
C PRO A 703 7.49 -10.64 -20.70
N ALA A 704 7.21 -10.38 -21.98
CA ALA A 704 7.09 -11.43 -23.00
C ALA A 704 8.43 -12.11 -23.33
N LEU A 705 9.57 -11.52 -22.98
CA LEU A 705 10.88 -12.19 -23.09
C LEU A 705 10.99 -13.43 -22.19
N GLY A 706 10.18 -13.50 -21.12
CA GLY A 706 10.07 -14.69 -20.26
C GLY A 706 9.19 -15.80 -20.84
N GLU A 707 8.44 -15.53 -21.91
CA GLU A 707 7.50 -16.46 -22.54
C GLU A 707 8.13 -17.27 -23.69
N PRO A 708 7.55 -18.41 -24.12
CA PRO A 708 8.11 -19.24 -25.18
C PRO A 708 7.88 -18.68 -26.59
N LEU A 709 8.40 -17.48 -26.85
CA LEU A 709 8.35 -16.82 -28.14
C LEU A 709 9.04 -17.68 -29.23
N PRO A 710 8.58 -17.62 -30.50
CA PRO A 710 9.36 -18.13 -31.61
C PRO A 710 10.78 -17.54 -31.62
N PRO A 711 11.85 -18.33 -31.90
CA PRO A 711 13.24 -17.83 -31.76
C PRO A 711 13.56 -16.57 -32.58
N ALA A 712 12.91 -16.38 -33.73
CA ALA A 712 13.04 -15.16 -34.51
C ALA A 712 12.37 -13.95 -33.82
N ALA A 713 11.20 -14.16 -33.20
CA ALA A 713 10.46 -13.14 -32.45
C ALA A 713 11.18 -12.76 -31.15
N ALA A 714 11.71 -13.74 -30.41
CA ALA A 714 12.53 -13.50 -29.22
C ALA A 714 13.73 -12.60 -29.55
N ARG A 715 14.53 -12.98 -30.56
CA ARG A 715 15.68 -12.16 -31.01
C ARG A 715 15.29 -10.78 -31.52
N TRP A 716 14.14 -10.66 -32.18
CA TRP A 716 13.64 -9.37 -32.63
C TRP A 716 13.28 -8.50 -31.42
N LEU A 717 12.57 -9.06 -30.45
CA LEU A 717 12.19 -8.35 -29.22
C LEU A 717 13.41 -7.98 -28.36
N GLU A 718 14.36 -8.88 -28.15
CA GLU A 718 15.63 -8.64 -27.43
C GLU A 718 16.38 -7.42 -28.00
N ARG A 719 16.51 -7.35 -29.33
CA ARG A 719 17.13 -6.21 -30.02
C ARG A 719 16.40 -4.89 -29.77
N ARG A 720 15.07 -4.95 -29.69
CA ARG A 720 14.21 -3.79 -29.43
C ARG A 720 14.21 -3.37 -27.96
N MET A 721 14.58 -4.27 -27.06
CA MET A 721 14.78 -4.01 -25.62
C MET A 721 16.20 -3.55 -25.28
N GLY A 722 17.11 -3.45 -26.27
CA GLY A 722 18.50 -3.10 -26.02
C GLY A 722 19.32 -4.21 -25.34
N LEU A 723 18.83 -5.45 -25.32
CA LEU A 723 19.49 -6.59 -24.70
C LEU A 723 20.37 -7.32 -25.75
N GLY A 724 21.67 -7.45 -25.48
CA GLY A 724 22.64 -8.21 -26.28
C GLY A 724 23.83 -7.41 -26.82
N GLU A 725 24.91 -8.11 -27.20
CA GLU A 725 26.12 -7.47 -27.75
C GLU A 725 25.84 -6.81 -29.11
N ARG A 726 25.83 -5.47 -29.13
CA ARG A 726 25.93 -4.61 -30.33
C ARG A 726 24.75 -4.68 -31.32
N GLY A 727 23.54 -4.37 -30.84
CA GLY A 727 22.34 -4.19 -31.67
C GLY A 727 22.03 -2.76 -32.15
N GLN A 728 22.59 -1.72 -31.53
CA GLN A 728 22.24 -0.30 -31.79
C GLN A 728 22.52 0.17 -33.23
N ALA A 729 23.53 -0.40 -33.90
CA ALA A 729 23.91 -0.02 -35.26
C ALA A 729 22.88 -0.38 -36.35
N ALA A 730 21.88 -1.23 -36.02
CA ALA A 730 20.85 -1.69 -36.96
C ALA A 730 19.45 -1.10 -36.71
N TRP A 731 19.31 -0.19 -35.73
CA TRP A 731 18.04 0.45 -35.40
C TRP A 731 17.64 1.52 -36.42
N ASP A 732 16.36 1.52 -36.80
CA ASP A 732 15.79 2.61 -37.57
C ASP A 732 15.66 3.88 -36.71
N GLN A 733 15.18 4.97 -37.30
CA GLN A 733 15.12 6.25 -36.61
C GLN A 733 14.14 6.23 -35.43
N GLY A 734 12.97 5.60 -35.57
CA GLY A 734 11.97 5.57 -34.50
C GLY A 734 12.41 4.72 -33.32
N ASP A 735 13.07 3.59 -33.59
CA ASP A 735 13.67 2.73 -32.56
C ASP A 735 14.80 3.40 -31.79
N TRP A 736 15.61 4.19 -32.49
CA TRP A 736 16.67 4.95 -31.86
C TRP A 736 16.09 6.10 -31.04
N GLU A 737 15.10 6.84 -31.55
CA GLU A 737 14.47 7.94 -30.80
C GLU A 737 13.77 7.45 -29.52
N ALA A 738 13.13 6.28 -29.57
CA ALA A 738 12.60 5.58 -28.40
C ALA A 738 13.64 5.39 -27.28
N ASP A 739 14.80 4.88 -27.70
CA ASP A 739 15.89 4.54 -26.81
C ASP A 739 16.61 5.77 -26.29
N ALA A 740 16.86 6.72 -27.18
CA ALA A 740 17.46 7.99 -26.88
C ALA A 740 16.59 8.76 -25.87
N PHE A 741 15.25 8.70 -26.01
CA PHE A 741 14.32 9.30 -25.06
C PHE A 741 14.53 8.68 -23.67
N LEU A 742 14.45 7.36 -23.54
CA LEU A 742 14.62 6.68 -22.25
C LEU A 742 16.00 6.95 -21.63
N ARG A 743 17.08 6.87 -22.42
CA ARG A 743 18.44 7.12 -21.93
C ARG A 743 18.66 8.58 -21.53
N ALA A 744 18.23 9.53 -22.36
CA ALA A 744 18.40 10.96 -22.09
C ALA A 744 17.55 11.40 -20.89
N THR A 745 16.30 10.94 -20.78
CA THR A 745 15.47 11.17 -19.59
C THR A 745 16.10 10.56 -18.34
N SER A 746 16.63 9.33 -18.42
CA SER A 746 17.35 8.71 -17.31
C SER A 746 18.55 9.56 -16.84
N TRP A 747 19.32 10.12 -17.77
CA TRP A 747 20.42 11.04 -17.44
C TRP A 747 19.95 12.37 -16.83
N LEU A 748 18.82 12.92 -17.32
CA LEU A 748 18.24 14.13 -16.74
C LEU A 748 17.73 13.91 -15.31
N SER A 749 17.07 12.78 -15.05
CA SER A 749 16.64 12.40 -13.70
C SER A 749 17.83 12.24 -12.74
N SER A 750 18.98 11.86 -13.29
CA SER A 750 20.27 11.73 -12.60
C SER A 750 21.04 13.07 -12.51
N GLY A 751 20.50 14.16 -13.08
CA GLY A 751 21.11 15.50 -13.04
C GLY A 751 22.27 15.73 -14.02
N ASP A 752 22.54 14.80 -14.95
CA ASP A 752 23.62 14.95 -15.95
C ASP A 752 23.07 15.33 -17.31
N ALA A 753 22.96 16.64 -17.48
CA ALA A 753 22.51 17.25 -18.72
C ALA A 753 23.47 16.98 -19.90
N ASP A 754 24.78 16.93 -19.66
CA ASP A 754 25.77 16.73 -20.70
C ASP A 754 25.69 15.32 -21.29
N ALA A 755 25.51 14.30 -20.46
CA ALA A 755 25.27 12.93 -20.91
C ALA A 755 23.95 12.80 -21.67
N ALA A 756 22.89 13.49 -21.23
CA ALA A 756 21.64 13.55 -21.97
C ALA A 756 21.82 14.18 -23.37
N LEU A 757 22.51 15.33 -23.45
CA LEU A 757 22.83 15.99 -24.73
C LEU A 757 23.72 15.13 -25.62
N ALA A 758 24.66 14.38 -25.04
CA ALA A 758 25.53 13.46 -25.79
C ALA A 758 24.72 12.32 -26.44
N VAL A 759 23.74 11.76 -25.72
CA VAL A 759 22.80 10.77 -26.29
C VAL A 759 22.01 11.39 -27.45
N LEU A 760 21.47 12.60 -27.27
CA LEU A 760 20.71 13.30 -28.32
C LEU A 760 21.57 13.68 -29.53
N ALA A 761 22.87 13.86 -29.34
CA ALA A 761 23.84 14.17 -30.39
C ALA A 761 24.33 12.95 -31.17
N GLU A 762 24.04 11.71 -30.73
CA GLU A 762 24.40 10.49 -31.48
C GLU A 762 23.82 10.48 -32.90
N ARG A 763 22.62 11.07 -33.08
CA ARG A 763 22.00 11.32 -34.38
C ARG A 763 21.30 12.68 -34.38
N PRO A 764 21.53 13.56 -35.37
CA PRO A 764 20.84 14.85 -35.46
C PRO A 764 19.43 14.77 -36.06
N GLU A 765 19.09 13.72 -36.81
CA GLU A 765 17.78 13.57 -37.43
C GLU A 765 16.67 13.43 -36.37
N ARG A 766 15.48 13.97 -36.65
CA ARG A 766 14.27 13.86 -35.80
C ARG A 766 13.05 13.53 -36.65
N LEU A 767 12.19 12.63 -36.16
CA LEU A 767 10.88 12.37 -36.74
C LEU A 767 9.90 13.52 -36.43
N PRO A 768 8.88 13.77 -37.29
CA PRO A 768 7.83 14.74 -36.98
C PRO A 768 7.13 14.41 -35.66
N GLY A 769 7.04 15.37 -34.75
CA GLY A 769 6.43 15.17 -33.42
C GLY A 769 7.29 14.36 -32.44
N SER A 770 8.61 14.27 -32.65
CA SER A 770 9.51 13.55 -31.74
C SER A 770 9.52 14.17 -30.33
N ALA A 771 9.27 13.34 -29.31
CA ALA A 771 9.38 13.74 -27.90
C ALA A 771 10.81 14.17 -27.51
N LEU A 772 11.83 13.81 -28.31
CA LEU A 772 13.22 14.23 -28.09
C LEU A 772 13.40 15.75 -28.12
N HIS A 773 12.53 16.49 -28.82
CA HIS A 773 12.60 17.95 -28.81
C HIS A 773 12.39 18.51 -27.40
N ALA A 774 11.40 18.00 -26.66
CA ALA A 774 11.15 18.42 -25.28
C ALA A 774 12.33 18.02 -24.35
N VAL A 775 12.87 16.80 -24.54
CA VAL A 775 14.04 16.32 -23.78
C VAL A 775 15.28 17.19 -24.05
N GLU A 776 15.52 17.58 -25.30
CA GLU A 776 16.64 18.46 -25.64
C GLU A 776 16.52 19.84 -24.98
N VAL A 777 15.32 20.44 -25.00
CA VAL A 777 15.06 21.71 -24.31
C VAL A 777 15.33 21.58 -22.82
N ARG A 778 14.82 20.52 -22.17
CA ARG A 778 15.10 20.25 -20.74
C ARG A 778 16.59 20.07 -20.46
N ALA A 779 17.28 19.31 -21.28
CA ALA A 779 18.72 19.08 -21.11
C ALA A 779 19.52 20.36 -21.24
N ARG A 780 19.21 21.21 -22.22
CA ARG A 780 19.87 22.51 -22.37
C ARG A 780 19.56 23.47 -21.23
N LEU A 781 18.32 23.52 -20.75
CA LEU A 781 17.96 24.30 -19.56
C LEU A 781 18.72 23.83 -18.32
N ALA A 782 18.83 22.51 -18.10
CA ALA A 782 19.59 21.93 -17.00
C ALA A 782 21.10 22.21 -17.11
N ALA A 783 21.66 22.22 -18.32
CA ALA A 783 23.04 22.63 -18.59
C ALA A 783 23.28 24.16 -18.48
N GLY A 784 22.22 24.96 -18.32
CA GLY A 784 22.29 26.43 -18.30
C GLY A 784 22.41 27.09 -19.69
N ASP A 785 22.29 26.33 -20.77
CA ASP A 785 22.31 26.82 -22.16
C ASP A 785 20.92 27.32 -22.60
N VAL A 786 20.54 28.50 -22.11
CA VAL A 786 19.20 29.07 -22.35
C VAL A 786 18.98 29.42 -23.82
N ASP A 787 20.01 29.91 -24.52
CA ASP A 787 19.92 30.27 -25.95
C ASP A 787 19.77 29.03 -26.84
N GLY A 788 20.50 27.97 -26.54
CA GLY A 788 20.32 26.69 -27.21
C GLY A 788 18.96 26.08 -26.89
N ALA A 789 18.46 26.21 -25.65
CA ALA A 789 17.13 25.74 -25.28
C ALA A 789 16.03 26.48 -26.06
N ASP A 790 16.12 27.80 -26.22
CA ASP A 790 15.16 28.58 -27.03
C ASP A 790 15.22 28.18 -28.51
N THR A 791 16.42 27.90 -29.04
CA THR A 791 16.59 27.41 -30.41
C THR A 791 15.92 26.05 -30.60
N ALA A 792 16.23 25.08 -29.73
CA ALA A 792 15.64 23.73 -29.76
C ALA A 792 14.11 23.76 -29.56
N LEU A 793 13.61 24.69 -28.74
CA LEU A 793 12.18 24.92 -28.53
C LEU A 793 11.50 25.40 -29.81
N HIS A 794 12.06 26.39 -30.50
CA HIS A 794 11.51 26.88 -31.76
C HIS A 794 11.51 25.80 -32.85
N ASP A 795 12.59 25.03 -32.95
CA ASP A 795 12.71 23.92 -33.89
C ASP A 795 11.67 22.82 -33.58
N GLY A 796 11.49 22.47 -32.31
CA GLY A 796 10.48 21.51 -31.86
C GLY A 796 9.04 21.97 -32.13
N ILE A 797 8.71 23.23 -31.85
CA ILE A 797 7.39 23.81 -32.15
C ILE A 797 7.14 23.80 -33.67
N ALA A 798 8.13 24.17 -34.48
CA ALA A 798 8.01 24.14 -35.93
C ALA A 798 7.85 22.70 -36.47
N ALA A 799 8.49 21.72 -35.84
CA ALA A 799 8.39 20.30 -36.20
C ALA A 799 7.07 19.63 -35.76
N THR A 800 6.27 20.27 -34.89
CA THR A 800 5.04 19.70 -34.30
C THR A 800 3.75 20.33 -34.84
N VAL A 801 3.83 21.23 -35.84
CA VAL A 801 2.68 21.97 -36.40
C VAL A 801 1.56 21.05 -36.93
N ASP A 802 1.88 19.83 -37.38
CA ASP A 802 0.93 18.78 -37.78
C ASP A 802 1.13 17.46 -36.99
N GLY A 803 1.79 17.53 -35.82
CA GLY A 803 2.32 16.37 -35.07
C GLY A 803 1.52 15.92 -33.85
N ASP A 804 2.19 15.17 -32.96
CA ASP A 804 1.66 14.70 -31.69
C ASP A 804 1.33 15.87 -30.75
N ARG A 805 0.05 15.91 -30.30
CA ARG A 805 -0.46 16.97 -29.44
C ARG A 805 0.13 16.92 -28.03
N ALA A 806 0.57 15.75 -27.55
CA ALA A 806 1.18 15.62 -26.23
C ALA A 806 2.57 16.28 -26.20
N THR A 807 3.40 16.00 -27.20
CA THR A 807 4.70 16.66 -27.38
C THR A 807 4.55 18.19 -27.55
N HIS A 808 3.50 18.65 -28.24
CA HIS A 808 3.21 20.08 -28.37
C HIS A 808 2.90 20.72 -26.99
N ALA A 809 2.18 20.01 -26.12
CA ALA A 809 1.94 20.47 -24.75
C ALA A 809 3.24 20.51 -23.95
N ASP A 810 4.09 19.48 -24.02
CA ASP A 810 5.40 19.46 -23.34
C ASP A 810 6.27 20.67 -23.71
N LEU A 811 6.34 20.98 -25.01
CA LEU A 811 7.09 22.13 -25.51
C LEU A 811 6.46 23.45 -25.06
N ALA A 812 5.13 23.54 -25.05
CA ALA A 812 4.45 24.76 -24.60
C ALA A 812 4.72 25.05 -23.12
N GLU A 813 4.80 24.01 -22.29
CA GLU A 813 5.17 24.13 -20.88
C GLU A 813 6.61 24.60 -20.70
N LEU A 814 7.54 23.98 -21.43
CA LEU A 814 8.95 24.34 -21.38
C LEU A 814 9.20 25.78 -21.86
N ALA A 815 8.36 26.31 -22.73
CA ALA A 815 8.43 27.71 -23.13
C ALA A 815 8.27 28.68 -21.95
N VAL A 816 7.51 28.32 -20.91
CA VAL A 816 7.39 29.14 -19.70
C VAL A 816 8.75 29.26 -19.00
N GLU A 817 9.43 28.15 -18.78
CA GLU A 817 10.74 28.14 -18.13
C GLU A 817 11.81 28.83 -19.00
N VAL A 818 11.85 28.56 -20.31
CA VAL A 818 12.80 29.23 -21.22
C VAL A 818 12.67 30.76 -21.12
N ARG A 819 11.44 31.30 -21.20
CA ARG A 819 11.23 32.76 -21.10
C ARG A 819 11.57 33.29 -19.71
N ALA A 820 11.31 32.52 -18.66
CA ALA A 820 11.67 32.91 -17.29
C ALA A 820 13.20 33.00 -17.12
N ARG A 821 13.95 32.02 -17.63
CA ARG A 821 15.43 32.00 -17.60
C ARG A 821 16.06 33.09 -18.48
N GLN A 822 15.35 33.54 -19.53
CA GLN A 822 15.73 34.71 -20.33
C GLN A 822 15.40 36.05 -19.63
N HIS A 823 14.80 36.03 -18.44
CA HIS A 823 14.28 37.21 -17.74
C HIS A 823 13.26 38.02 -18.57
N ASP A 824 12.39 37.35 -19.35
CA ASP A 824 11.29 37.95 -20.11
C ASP A 824 9.93 37.67 -19.45
N PRO A 825 9.48 38.48 -18.47
CA PRO A 825 8.22 38.25 -17.76
C PRO A 825 7.00 38.35 -18.69
N SER A 826 7.06 39.20 -19.73
CA SER A 826 6.00 39.30 -20.73
C SER A 826 5.89 38.02 -21.56
N GLY A 827 7.04 37.42 -21.87
CA GLY A 827 7.17 36.12 -22.51
C GLY A 827 6.60 34.99 -21.66
N VAL A 828 6.90 34.96 -20.36
CA VAL A 828 6.35 34.00 -19.39
C VAL A 828 4.83 34.01 -19.41
N VAL A 829 4.21 35.20 -19.33
CA VAL A 829 2.73 35.32 -19.35
C VAL A 829 2.14 34.82 -20.66
N ARG A 830 2.73 35.17 -21.80
CA ARG A 830 2.24 34.69 -23.11
C ARG A 830 2.41 33.17 -23.25
N ALA A 831 3.55 32.63 -22.84
CA ALA A 831 3.84 31.20 -22.90
C ALA A 831 2.86 30.42 -22.00
N ALA A 832 2.65 30.87 -20.76
CA ALA A 832 1.72 30.23 -19.82
C ALA A 832 0.29 30.20 -20.36
N ARG A 833 -0.20 31.32 -20.92
CA ARG A 833 -1.52 31.37 -21.56
C ARG A 833 -1.63 30.46 -22.77
N TRP A 834 -0.55 30.31 -23.54
CA TRP A 834 -0.53 29.41 -24.69
C TRP A 834 -0.55 27.95 -24.24
N ALA A 835 0.34 27.56 -23.31
CA ALA A 835 0.41 26.23 -22.74
C ALA A 835 -0.90 25.81 -22.05
N ALA A 836 -1.49 26.67 -21.21
CA ALA A 836 -2.79 26.39 -20.59
C ALA A 836 -3.88 26.13 -21.63
N ARG A 837 -3.93 26.90 -22.73
CA ARG A 837 -4.88 26.65 -23.83
C ARG A 837 -4.62 25.32 -24.55
N VAL A 838 -3.36 24.94 -24.74
CA VAL A 838 -3.00 23.65 -25.35
C VAL A 838 -3.46 22.48 -24.46
N CYS A 839 -3.23 22.57 -23.15
CA CYS A 839 -3.69 21.57 -22.18
C CYS A 839 -5.23 21.52 -22.09
N ASP A 840 -5.91 22.66 -22.11
CA ASP A 840 -7.38 22.74 -22.16
C ASP A 840 -7.94 22.03 -23.42
N LEU A 841 -7.29 22.18 -24.58
CA LEU A 841 -7.67 21.49 -25.83
C LEU A 841 -7.42 19.98 -25.79
N LEU A 842 -6.48 19.53 -24.95
CA LEU A 842 -6.22 18.11 -24.67
C LEU A 842 -7.20 17.53 -23.63
N GLY A 843 -7.95 18.38 -22.92
CA GLY A 843 -8.82 17.96 -21.82
C GLY A 843 -8.08 17.70 -20.50
N ASP A 844 -6.80 18.10 -20.38
CA ASP A 844 -5.99 17.91 -19.18
C ASP A 844 -5.94 19.17 -18.33
N ARG A 845 -6.97 19.34 -17.49
CA ARG A 845 -7.11 20.52 -16.62
C ARG A 845 -6.06 20.58 -15.53
N THR A 846 -5.71 19.44 -14.95
CA THR A 846 -4.67 19.31 -13.90
C THR A 846 -3.33 19.81 -14.41
N ARG A 847 -3.00 19.46 -15.66
CA ARG A 847 -1.78 19.92 -16.31
C ARG A 847 -1.82 21.43 -16.57
N ALA A 848 -2.93 21.98 -17.07
CA ALA A 848 -3.10 23.43 -17.25
C ALA A 848 -2.91 24.23 -15.94
N ILE A 849 -3.44 23.72 -14.81
CA ILE A 849 -3.24 24.29 -13.47
C ILE A 849 -1.76 24.25 -13.07
N GLY A 850 -1.07 23.14 -13.36
CA GLY A 850 0.37 23.01 -13.15
C GLY A 850 1.18 24.10 -13.87
N VAL A 851 0.93 24.32 -15.16
CA VAL A 851 1.59 25.36 -15.96
C VAL A 851 1.42 26.75 -15.35
N LEU A 852 0.18 27.11 -14.99
CA LEU A 852 -0.12 28.43 -14.41
C LEU A 852 0.58 28.60 -13.06
N THR A 853 0.63 27.54 -12.25
CA THR A 853 1.34 27.50 -10.98
C THR A 853 2.84 27.78 -11.16
N ASP A 854 3.48 27.09 -12.10
CA ASP A 854 4.91 27.26 -12.38
C ASP A 854 5.22 28.65 -12.97
N ALA A 855 4.34 29.18 -13.82
CA ALA A 855 4.48 30.54 -14.37
C ALA A 855 4.41 31.62 -13.29
N ILE A 856 3.45 31.51 -12.37
CA ILE A 856 3.30 32.46 -11.25
C ILE A 856 4.52 32.40 -10.32
N ARG A 857 5.02 31.18 -10.05
CA ARG A 857 6.27 30.99 -9.29
C ARG A 857 7.43 31.73 -9.96
N TRP A 858 7.60 31.57 -11.28
CA TRP A 858 8.65 32.26 -12.03
C TRP A 858 8.50 33.79 -12.02
N LEU A 859 7.29 34.32 -12.19
CA LEU A 859 7.05 35.76 -12.13
C LEU A 859 7.43 36.35 -10.76
N ARG A 860 7.13 35.64 -9.67
CA ARG A 860 7.55 36.05 -8.33
C ARG A 860 9.06 36.06 -8.16
N VAL A 861 9.77 35.05 -8.69
CA VAL A 861 11.25 35.03 -8.70
C VAL A 861 11.81 36.23 -9.46
N LEU A 862 11.15 36.66 -10.53
CA LEU A 862 11.51 37.85 -11.30
C LEU A 862 11.06 39.17 -10.66
N GLY A 863 10.32 39.13 -9.54
CA GLY A 863 9.79 40.32 -8.87
C GLY A 863 8.58 40.96 -9.54
N GLU A 864 7.88 40.23 -10.42
CA GLU A 864 6.74 40.72 -11.19
C GLU A 864 5.41 40.17 -10.64
N PRO A 865 4.31 40.95 -10.68
CA PRO A 865 3.01 40.50 -10.20
C PRO A 865 2.39 39.47 -11.15
N ALA A 866 1.73 38.45 -10.58
CA ALA A 866 1.02 37.42 -11.33
C ALA A 866 -0.18 37.94 -12.13
N GLY A 867 -0.85 38.98 -11.62
CA GLY A 867 -2.03 39.59 -12.22
C GLY A 867 -3.09 38.54 -12.63
N ASP A 868 -3.59 38.67 -13.87
CA ASP A 868 -4.61 37.81 -14.48
C ASP A 868 -4.30 36.30 -14.49
N LEU A 869 -3.02 35.88 -14.36
CA LEU A 869 -2.70 34.45 -14.23
C LEU A 869 -3.15 33.87 -12.89
N GLY A 870 -3.09 34.66 -11.81
CA GLY A 870 -3.57 34.26 -10.48
C GLY A 870 -5.07 33.98 -10.49
N ASP A 871 -5.85 34.91 -11.02
CA ASP A 871 -7.30 34.77 -11.20
C ASP A 871 -7.65 33.52 -12.02
N GLN A 872 -6.92 33.29 -13.11
CA GLN A 872 -7.09 32.13 -13.98
C GLN A 872 -6.73 30.79 -13.30
N LEU A 873 -5.72 30.78 -12.43
CA LEU A 873 -5.36 29.61 -11.63
C LEU A 873 -6.44 29.32 -10.60
N ALA A 874 -6.87 30.33 -9.84
CA ALA A 874 -7.89 30.20 -8.81
C ALA A 874 -9.23 29.69 -9.38
N ALA A 875 -9.66 30.24 -10.52
CA ALA A 875 -10.89 29.80 -11.19
C ALA A 875 -10.81 28.32 -11.60
N ARG A 876 -9.73 27.89 -12.25
CA ARG A 876 -9.55 26.49 -12.67
C ARG A 876 -9.40 25.54 -11.49
N PHE A 877 -8.66 25.93 -10.46
CA PHE A 877 -8.47 25.12 -9.26
C PHE A 877 -9.78 24.94 -8.49
N GLY A 878 -10.64 25.96 -8.44
CA GLY A 878 -11.98 25.90 -7.86
C GLY A 878 -12.94 24.91 -8.54
N GLU A 879 -12.68 24.54 -9.79
CA GLU A 879 -13.48 23.55 -10.52
C GLU A 879 -13.04 22.11 -10.27
N LEU A 880 -11.87 21.87 -9.66
CA LEU A 880 -11.40 20.54 -9.33
C LEU A 880 -12.23 19.92 -8.21
N GLY A 881 -12.70 18.69 -8.41
CA GLY A 881 -13.39 17.94 -7.37
C GLY A 881 -12.43 17.14 -6.48
N ARG A 882 -12.93 16.66 -5.33
CA ARG A 882 -12.19 15.78 -4.41
C ARG A 882 -11.40 14.65 -5.08
N ALA A 883 -11.98 13.96 -6.05
CA ALA A 883 -11.34 12.81 -6.70
C ALA A 883 -10.05 13.21 -7.45
N GLU A 884 -10.07 14.35 -8.14
CA GLU A 884 -8.92 14.88 -8.89
C GLU A 884 -7.82 15.37 -7.94
N MET A 885 -8.20 16.08 -6.88
CA MET A 885 -7.25 16.55 -5.85
C MET A 885 -6.59 15.41 -5.08
N VAL A 886 -7.32 14.32 -4.85
CA VAL A 886 -6.79 13.10 -4.23
C VAL A 886 -5.84 12.35 -5.16
N ALA A 887 -6.08 12.40 -6.48
CA ALA A 887 -5.24 11.75 -7.47
C ALA A 887 -3.87 12.42 -7.60
N ASP A 888 -3.79 13.75 -7.46
CA ASP A 888 -2.53 14.49 -7.44
C ASP A 888 -2.41 15.46 -6.24
N PRO A 889 -2.09 14.95 -5.03
CA PRO A 889 -1.87 15.79 -3.86
C PRO A 889 -0.68 16.74 -4.01
N ASN A 890 0.31 16.40 -4.83
CA ASN A 890 1.49 17.24 -5.02
C ASN A 890 1.16 18.50 -5.82
N LEU A 891 0.34 18.39 -6.88
CA LEU A 891 -0.18 19.57 -7.58
C LEU A 891 -0.91 20.49 -6.61
N VAL A 892 -1.78 19.94 -5.76
CA VAL A 892 -2.51 20.73 -4.75
C VAL A 892 -1.53 21.46 -3.83
N ARG A 893 -0.54 20.77 -3.25
CA ARG A 893 0.49 21.41 -2.41
C ARG A 893 1.20 22.54 -3.16
N ARG A 894 1.64 22.32 -4.42
CA ARG A 894 2.27 23.37 -5.23
C ARG A 894 1.36 24.58 -5.41
N VAL A 895 0.09 24.36 -5.75
CA VAL A 895 -0.90 25.45 -5.89
C VAL A 895 -1.09 26.19 -4.58
N LEU A 896 -1.19 25.51 -3.45
CA LEU A 896 -1.35 26.16 -2.14
C LEU A 896 -0.13 26.99 -1.73
N HIS A 897 1.09 26.52 -2.00
CA HIS A 897 2.31 27.30 -1.74
C HIS A 897 2.46 28.50 -2.67
N VAL A 898 2.02 28.37 -3.92
CA VAL A 898 2.07 29.45 -4.90
C VAL A 898 0.89 30.40 -4.69
N ALA A 899 -0.35 30.02 -4.95
CA ALA A 899 -1.48 30.93 -4.89
C ALA A 899 -2.02 31.18 -3.47
N GLY A 900 -1.90 30.22 -2.55
CA GLY A 900 -2.58 30.27 -1.26
C GLY A 900 -2.34 31.53 -0.40
N PRO A 901 -1.12 32.09 -0.31
CA PRO A 901 -0.89 33.31 0.48
C PRO A 901 -1.64 34.54 -0.05
N ASP A 902 -1.91 34.59 -1.36
CA ASP A 902 -2.56 35.74 -2.03
C ASP A 902 -4.04 35.48 -2.34
N GLU A 903 -4.46 34.20 -2.44
CA GLU A 903 -5.79 33.77 -2.88
C GLU A 903 -6.48 32.87 -1.84
N GLU A 904 -7.26 33.46 -0.94
CA GLU A 904 -7.97 32.76 0.14
C GLU A 904 -8.91 31.66 -0.40
N SER A 905 -9.55 31.90 -1.54
CA SER A 905 -10.49 30.97 -2.18
C SER A 905 -9.85 29.61 -2.50
N VAL A 906 -8.57 29.60 -2.86
CA VAL A 906 -7.79 28.40 -3.20
C VAL A 906 -7.54 27.55 -1.94
N LEU A 907 -7.15 28.19 -0.83
CA LEU A 907 -6.97 27.51 0.45
C LEU A 907 -8.28 26.96 1.00
N HIS A 908 -9.34 27.76 0.95
CA HIS A 908 -10.66 27.35 1.42
C HIS A 908 -11.19 26.13 0.64
N HIS A 909 -11.01 26.12 -0.69
CA HIS A 909 -11.41 24.99 -1.54
C HIS A 909 -10.64 23.71 -1.18
N ALA A 910 -9.31 23.78 -1.09
CA ALA A 910 -8.49 22.63 -0.72
C ALA A 910 -8.78 22.11 0.71
N ALA A 911 -8.98 23.02 1.67
CA ALA A 911 -9.37 22.65 3.03
C ALA A 911 -10.70 21.90 3.07
N THR A 912 -11.66 22.29 2.21
CA THR A 912 -12.98 21.66 2.11
C THR A 912 -12.92 20.28 1.45
N GLU A 913 -12.19 20.14 0.33
CA GLU A 913 -12.19 18.90 -0.45
C GLU A 913 -11.24 17.82 0.12
N VAL A 914 -10.07 18.22 0.64
CA VAL A 914 -8.99 17.29 1.04
C VAL A 914 -8.42 17.54 2.44
N GLY A 915 -8.90 18.54 3.18
CA GLY A 915 -8.36 18.91 4.49
C GLY A 915 -8.55 17.90 5.62
N ASP A 916 -9.46 16.94 5.48
CA ASP A 916 -9.75 15.90 6.47
C ASP A 916 -8.83 14.65 6.35
N ARG A 917 -7.83 14.67 5.44
CA ARG A 917 -6.89 13.56 5.19
C ARG A 917 -5.46 13.86 5.66
N THR A 918 -5.29 14.18 6.94
CA THR A 918 -3.99 14.56 7.52
C THR A 918 -3.11 13.38 7.96
N GLU A 919 -3.71 12.21 8.20
CA GLU A 919 -3.03 10.98 8.65
C GLU A 919 -2.29 10.23 7.53
N ILE A 920 -2.53 10.60 6.27
CA ILE A 920 -1.85 10.00 5.13
C ILE A 920 -0.55 10.77 4.89
N ASP A 921 0.60 10.11 4.85
CA ASP A 921 1.90 10.77 4.62
C ASP A 921 1.94 11.52 3.28
N THR A 922 1.18 11.05 2.29
CA THR A 922 0.97 11.69 0.98
C THR A 922 -0.17 12.71 0.96
N GLY A 923 -0.77 13.08 2.10
CA GLY A 923 -1.87 14.05 2.22
C GLY A 923 -1.45 15.50 1.93
N VAL A 924 -2.38 16.44 1.83
CA VAL A 924 -2.05 17.85 1.53
C VAL A 924 -1.63 18.61 2.79
N PHE A 925 -2.28 18.34 3.91
CA PHE A 925 -2.08 19.05 5.17
C PHE A 925 -1.36 18.19 6.22
N VAL A 926 -0.69 18.85 7.17
CA VAL A 926 0.01 18.23 8.30
C VAL A 926 -0.96 17.98 9.47
N ALA A 927 -0.77 16.87 10.17
CA ALA A 927 -1.47 16.58 11.42
C ALA A 927 -0.81 17.30 12.62
N ASP A 928 -0.86 18.63 12.67
CA ASP A 928 -0.24 19.42 13.74
C ASP A 928 -1.29 20.13 14.62
N SER A 929 -1.51 19.58 15.82
CA SER A 929 -2.46 20.14 16.79
C SER A 929 -2.05 21.51 17.34
N TYR A 930 -0.76 21.83 17.36
CA TYR A 930 -0.28 23.14 17.80
C TYR A 930 -0.52 24.20 16.72
N ALA A 931 -0.22 23.89 15.46
CA ALA A 931 -0.51 24.78 14.34
C ALA A 931 -2.02 25.02 14.18
N VAL A 932 -2.86 23.99 14.33
CA VAL A 932 -4.32 24.14 14.35
C VAL A 932 -4.77 25.02 15.52
N ALA A 933 -4.25 24.82 16.73
CA ALA A 933 -4.59 25.67 17.88
C ALA A 933 -4.21 27.14 17.62
N LYS A 934 -3.06 27.37 16.99
CA LYS A 934 -2.60 28.71 16.59
C LYS A 934 -3.56 29.36 15.59
N VAL A 935 -3.98 28.65 14.53
CA VAL A 935 -4.98 29.15 13.57
C VAL A 935 -6.29 29.53 14.28
N LEU A 936 -6.83 28.64 15.11
CA LEU A 936 -8.08 28.92 15.84
C LEU A 936 -7.94 30.05 16.87
N SER A 937 -6.75 30.29 17.42
CA SER A 937 -6.50 31.40 18.34
C SER A 937 -6.51 32.78 17.67
N GLN A 938 -6.37 32.82 16.34
CA GLN A 938 -6.36 34.05 15.55
C GLN A 938 -7.75 34.35 14.92
N THR A 939 -8.82 33.71 15.39
CA THR A 939 -10.19 34.01 14.96
C THR A 939 -10.84 35.08 15.82
N SER A 940 -11.73 35.89 15.23
CA SER A 940 -12.51 36.92 15.95
C SER A 940 -13.59 36.34 16.86
N ASP A 941 -14.09 37.14 17.81
CA ASP A 941 -15.07 36.71 18.82
C ASP A 941 -16.39 36.18 18.23
N ASP A 942 -16.74 36.58 17.00
CA ASP A 942 -17.93 36.11 16.27
C ASP A 942 -17.77 34.68 15.71
N ALA A 943 -16.56 34.09 15.78
CA ALA A 943 -16.29 32.69 15.47
C ALA A 943 -16.81 31.72 16.54
N ALA A 944 -17.15 32.20 17.74
CA ALA A 944 -17.56 31.37 18.88
C ALA A 944 -18.66 30.33 18.54
N PRO A 945 -19.71 30.64 17.74
CA PRO A 945 -20.69 29.64 17.33
C PRO A 945 -20.13 28.56 16.39
N ALA A 946 -19.16 28.91 15.53
CA ALA A 946 -18.51 27.96 14.64
C ALA A 946 -17.57 27.03 15.41
N LEU A 947 -16.78 27.58 16.34
CA LEU A 947 -15.92 26.81 17.25
C LEU A 947 -16.73 25.88 18.16
N ALA A 948 -17.89 26.32 18.64
CA ALA A 948 -18.80 25.48 19.42
C ALA A 948 -19.33 24.29 18.60
N ARG A 949 -19.71 24.51 17.33
CA ARG A 949 -20.13 23.40 16.45
C ARG A 949 -18.98 22.44 16.17
N LEU A 950 -17.78 22.94 15.89
CA LEU A 950 -16.60 22.09 15.70
C LEU A 950 -16.29 21.27 16.95
N ALA A 951 -16.37 21.88 18.14
CA ALA A 951 -16.21 21.19 19.42
C ALA A 951 -17.25 20.08 19.62
N ASP A 952 -18.52 20.33 19.26
CA ASP A 952 -19.57 19.32 19.33
C ASP A 952 -19.34 18.17 18.35
N GLU A 953 -18.87 18.46 17.13
CA GLU A 953 -18.54 17.47 16.11
C GLU A 953 -17.39 16.54 16.52
N VAL A 954 -16.41 17.05 17.28
CA VAL A 954 -15.27 16.26 17.80
C VAL A 954 -15.48 15.72 19.22
N GLY A 955 -16.68 15.87 19.79
CA GLY A 955 -17.09 15.24 21.06
C GLY A 955 -16.78 16.02 22.35
N LEU A 956 -16.46 17.32 22.26
CA LEU A 956 -16.09 18.19 23.40
C LEU A 956 -17.28 19.01 23.96
N ARG A 957 -18.43 18.38 24.21
CA ARG A 957 -19.65 19.06 24.71
C ARG A 957 -19.47 19.62 26.12
N GLY A 958 -19.77 20.92 26.31
CA GLY A 958 -20.00 21.53 27.64
C GLY A 958 -18.75 21.89 28.48
N ARG A 959 -17.53 21.81 27.94
CA ARG A 959 -16.31 22.30 28.61
C ARG A 959 -16.02 23.75 28.24
N ARG A 960 -15.35 24.51 29.13
CA ARG A 960 -14.73 25.80 28.77
C ARG A 960 -13.76 25.50 27.63
N GLN A 961 -13.93 26.16 26.48
CA GLN A 961 -13.19 25.87 25.25
C GLN A 961 -11.70 26.17 25.43
N ASP A 962 -10.92 25.15 25.75
CA ASP A 962 -9.48 25.17 25.56
C ASP A 962 -9.21 24.87 24.09
N LEU A 963 -8.72 25.87 23.36
CA LEU A 963 -8.41 25.75 21.93
C LEU A 963 -7.33 24.70 21.65
N VAL A 964 -6.43 24.44 22.61
CA VAL A 964 -5.39 23.42 22.48
C VAL A 964 -6.02 22.03 22.50
N GLU A 965 -6.95 21.78 23.42
CA GLU A 965 -7.64 20.49 23.50
C GLU A 965 -8.59 20.31 22.31
N LEU A 966 -9.27 21.37 21.87
CA LEU A 966 -10.07 21.35 20.64
C LEU A 966 -9.21 20.96 19.44
N ALA A 967 -8.05 21.57 19.27
CA ALA A 967 -7.14 21.29 18.17
C ALA A 967 -6.60 19.85 18.18
N ARG A 968 -6.27 19.29 19.35
CA ARG A 968 -5.89 17.87 19.46
C ARG A 968 -7.00 16.94 19.00
N GLN A 969 -8.24 17.21 19.42
CA GLN A 969 -9.38 16.39 19.01
C GLN A 969 -9.71 16.54 17.53
N VAL A 970 -9.59 17.74 16.98
CA VAL A 970 -9.73 18.03 15.55
C VAL A 970 -8.74 17.21 14.73
N VAL A 971 -7.46 17.20 15.09
CA VAL A 971 -6.44 16.41 14.39
C VAL A 971 -6.73 14.90 14.52
N ARG A 972 -7.03 14.43 15.73
CA ARG A 972 -7.34 13.02 16.01
C ARG A 972 -8.59 12.48 15.30
N THR A 973 -9.55 13.36 15.01
CA THR A 973 -10.82 12.98 14.35
C THR A 973 -10.83 13.30 12.86
N GLY A 974 -9.69 13.74 12.30
CA GLY A 974 -9.55 14.07 10.88
C GLY A 974 -10.42 15.26 10.46
N ARG A 975 -10.50 16.32 11.27
CA ARG A 975 -11.30 17.53 11.00
C ARG A 975 -10.45 18.78 10.73
N THR A 976 -9.18 18.60 10.39
CA THR A 976 -8.23 19.70 10.17
C THR A 976 -8.70 20.67 9.09
N GLY A 977 -9.27 20.17 7.99
CA GLY A 977 -9.84 21.00 6.92
C GLY A 977 -10.93 21.95 7.42
N ARG A 978 -11.80 21.45 8.30
CA ARG A 978 -12.87 22.25 8.90
C ARG A 978 -12.33 23.37 9.81
N ALA A 979 -11.28 23.08 10.58
CA ALA A 979 -10.64 24.07 11.42
C ALA A 979 -9.92 25.16 10.59
N ILE A 980 -9.26 24.78 9.50
CA ILE A 980 -8.65 25.73 8.56
C ILE A 980 -9.70 26.64 7.94
N ALA A 981 -10.82 26.10 7.44
CA ALA A 981 -11.90 26.89 6.86
C ALA A 981 -12.49 27.90 7.86
N ILE A 982 -12.69 27.50 9.12
CA ILE A 982 -13.14 28.42 10.19
C ILE A 982 -12.10 29.51 10.45
N GLY A 983 -10.80 29.15 10.44
CA GLY A 983 -9.70 30.10 10.58
C GLY A 983 -9.71 31.18 9.50
N LEU A 984 -9.85 30.77 8.23
CA LEU A 984 -9.92 31.66 7.07
C LEU A 984 -11.15 32.59 7.13
N ASP A 985 -12.35 32.02 7.25
CA ASP A 985 -13.62 32.76 7.25
C ASP A 985 -13.73 33.82 8.35
N ARG A 986 -13.04 33.61 9.48
CA ARG A 986 -13.22 34.37 10.73
C ARG A 986 -11.91 34.92 11.30
N ALA A 987 -10.92 35.15 10.46
CA ALA A 987 -9.64 35.71 10.89
C ALA A 987 -9.82 37.11 11.54
N VAL A 988 -9.02 37.40 12.58
CA VAL A 988 -8.89 38.77 13.09
C VAL A 988 -8.25 39.65 12.00
N GLY A 989 -8.84 40.81 11.71
CA GLY A 989 -8.54 41.60 10.49
C GLY A 989 -7.10 42.08 10.27
N ASP A 990 -6.22 41.99 11.27
CA ASP A 990 -4.80 42.33 11.16
C ASP A 990 -3.88 41.10 10.93
N VAL A 991 -4.44 39.88 10.90
CA VAL A 991 -3.70 38.62 10.77
C VAL A 991 -3.71 38.15 9.32
N ASP A 992 -2.53 37.91 8.76
CA ASP A 992 -2.35 37.23 7.47
C ASP A 992 -2.58 35.72 7.64
N MET A 993 -3.86 35.35 7.80
CA MET A 993 -4.30 33.97 8.03
C MET A 993 -3.93 33.02 6.88
N PRO A 994 -4.11 33.39 5.59
CA PRO A 994 -3.70 32.55 4.47
C PRO A 994 -2.24 32.12 4.55
N ARG A 995 -1.34 33.06 4.85
CA ARG A 995 0.09 32.79 5.00
C ARG A 995 0.40 31.90 6.20
N LEU A 996 -0.25 32.14 7.34
CA LEU A 996 -0.10 31.29 8.52
C LEU A 996 -0.47 29.83 8.23
N VAL A 997 -1.56 29.58 7.49
CA VAL A 997 -1.99 28.23 7.13
C VAL A 997 -0.98 27.56 6.20
N VAL A 998 -0.50 28.27 5.17
CA VAL A 998 0.50 27.72 4.22
C VAL A 998 1.79 27.35 4.94
N ASP A 999 2.32 28.24 5.78
CA ASP A 999 3.61 28.06 6.45
C ASP A 999 3.60 26.96 7.52
N THR A 1000 2.43 26.62 8.09
CA THR A 1000 2.36 25.73 9.26
C THR A 1000 1.56 24.45 9.04
N LEU A 1001 0.59 24.45 8.14
CA LEU A 1001 -0.35 23.33 7.97
C LEU A 1001 -0.29 22.70 6.58
N VAL A 1002 0.28 23.35 5.56
CA VAL A 1002 0.42 22.78 4.22
C VAL A 1002 1.76 22.03 4.12
N ARG A 1003 1.73 20.76 3.71
CA ARG A 1003 2.96 19.98 3.48
C ARG A 1003 3.76 20.59 2.33
N ALA A 1004 5.08 20.50 2.41
CA ALA A 1004 5.95 20.93 1.32
C ALA A 1004 5.65 20.15 0.03
N PRO A 1005 5.73 20.80 -1.15
CA PRO A 1005 5.59 20.10 -2.41
C PRO A 1005 6.82 19.21 -2.67
N ASP A 1006 6.60 18.06 -3.31
CA ASP A 1006 7.68 17.17 -3.72
C ASP A 1006 8.48 17.85 -4.84
N VAL A 1007 9.72 18.24 -4.54
CA VAL A 1007 10.60 19.01 -5.43
C VAL A 1007 11.01 18.21 -6.68
N ARG A 1008 10.91 16.88 -6.66
CA ARG A 1008 11.51 16.00 -7.68
C ARG A 1008 10.65 15.68 -8.91
N LYS A 1009 9.36 16.07 -8.94
CA LYS A 1009 8.48 15.83 -10.10
C LYS A 1009 8.42 16.98 -11.12
N SER A 1010 9.10 18.10 -10.87
CA SER A 1010 9.06 19.28 -11.74
C SER A 1010 10.29 19.42 -12.66
N THR A 1011 10.98 18.31 -12.97
CA THR A 1011 12.12 18.28 -13.91
C THR A 1011 11.90 17.23 -14.98
#